data_AF-A0A836LIL3-F1
#
_entry.id   AF-A0A836LIL3-F1
#
_cell.length_a   1.000
_cell.length_b   1.000
_cell.length_c   1.000
_cell.angle_alpha   90.00
_cell.angle_beta   90.00
_cell.angle_gamma   90.00
#
_symmetry.space_group_name_H-M   'P 1'
#
loop_
_entity.id
_entity.type
_entity.pdbx_description
1 polymer ?
#
loop_
_entity_poly.entity_id
_entity_poly.type
_entity_poly.pdbx_seq_one_letter_code
_entity_poly.pdbx_strand_id
1 'polypeptide(L)'
;MRRRLLFTSARAGDTAAVATLFVGTLAALQRRGASSTAPRTIVSHAAAQFSGTYLDVTWMRQFILGSLLQRYDPLRYAPSSSSPSSATVQLESALFESQRLLSATWKLPVRPLDSVSEARILRLLARYAAGEGILSDITLELLQRVLARLPGAPTCISDPVHMRTLLELIGYVEHGDNLHRVAYAGELQYPPQAHAFMTDLLVEDRQRDGGDAFDAIRERRAGPGYAIDSATTSEVDDAIGVCVDPATGAKYFVVYVSDATVYCPFDSPLEQVTARRLTTTTYLPEGVFFMLPKPIVEAATLREDRPCRTFNVIFQIDDSTGEVKNYSVAVGWLDQLRRITYDQVQEMIDKEKGWEMREGDGSASIVAAGRGKDASSSLPLLAECADDSTHPPPAWMTPADKDNLFYILRYARIRLRTRLKRQERQRQRGAGIEDGREWVPATPPMDFSLPDPLIKVKGTEVLSVTDQVISTQDARLAVAELMIAANEVCSRIAQANHISMPFRGTRALSSDHLVAHYYTEPEGVQTLTSLDTSHTFLAEAMQSSVRRLSTVTRAIYHHVPLHHAGLDTTFYTHSTSPLRRYADMLVHHQLKTWLWQQHRGGDSCGKGAAASMEAAPQQFIPEYAMASLCAMISTKQERASLLQDNSTRFWILRYLEDLERASADAAAAARGGRSAGAHHKKTYVCLVGETRRVVAAPAYSRFACSSAKMSQLLSLPLASMSTAPSTVRRPASLQVDAVARWRQETPEFTYVSDVYIPEVQLAHTIAHHRDDVRVGAVLECHIARVQPTQGVLELVIERVLPGGDERHYERLWMGGVVSQLDA
;
A
#
# COMPACT_ATOMS: atom_id res chain seq x y z
N MET A 1 -43.67 -49.88 -27.33
CA MET A 1 -45.04 -50.39 -27.54
C MET A 1 -45.99 -49.21 -27.75
N ARG A 2 -46.90 -49.33 -28.73
CA ARG A 2 -47.86 -48.33 -29.23
C ARG A 2 -48.97 -47.98 -28.22
N ARG A 3 -49.46 -46.72 -28.24
CA ARG A 3 -50.87 -46.27 -28.48
C ARG A 3 -51.02 -44.78 -28.09
N ARG A 4 -51.24 -43.87 -29.06
CA ARG A 4 -52.53 -43.33 -29.61
C ARG A 4 -53.34 -42.54 -28.58
N LEU A 5 -53.35 -41.19 -28.69
CA LEU A 5 -54.28 -40.30 -29.42
C LEU A 5 -55.55 -39.99 -28.61
N LEU A 6 -55.82 -38.70 -28.38
CA LEU A 6 -57.13 -38.07 -28.62
C LEU A 6 -57.02 -36.54 -28.56
N PHE A 7 -57.33 -35.91 -29.68
CA PHE A 7 -57.63 -34.49 -29.84
C PHE A 7 -59.07 -34.23 -29.39
N THR A 8 -59.30 -33.14 -28.65
CA THR A 8 -60.61 -32.48 -28.59
C THR A 8 -60.41 -30.97 -28.63
N SER A 9 -60.93 -30.36 -29.69
CA SER A 9 -61.08 -28.92 -29.89
C SER A 9 -62.20 -28.36 -29.02
N ALA A 10 -61.98 -27.23 -28.35
CA ALA A 10 -63.07 -26.39 -27.85
C ALA A 10 -62.68 -24.90 -27.88
N ARG A 11 -63.28 -24.22 -28.84
CA ARG A 11 -63.73 -22.81 -28.94
C ARG A 11 -62.99 -21.70 -28.16
N ALA A 12 -62.52 -20.75 -28.97
CA ALA A 12 -62.30 -19.36 -28.62
C ALA A 12 -63.58 -18.65 -28.17
N GLY A 13 -63.45 -17.79 -27.16
CA GLY A 13 -64.46 -16.84 -26.70
C GLY A 13 -63.89 -15.98 -25.58
N ASP A 14 -63.74 -14.69 -25.87
CA ASP A 14 -63.64 -13.55 -24.95
C ASP A 14 -62.44 -13.40 -24.01
N THR A 15 -61.37 -12.78 -24.53
CA THR A 15 -60.63 -11.72 -23.81
C THR A 15 -60.05 -10.71 -24.81
N ALA A 16 -60.92 -9.89 -25.41
CA ALA A 16 -60.54 -8.73 -26.20
C ALA A 16 -60.72 -7.45 -25.35
N ALA A 17 -59.82 -7.25 -24.40
CA ALA A 17 -59.48 -5.96 -23.79
C ALA A 17 -58.17 -6.17 -23.02
N VAL A 18 -57.25 -5.19 -23.03
CA VAL A 18 -55.94 -5.13 -22.33
C VAL A 18 -54.68 -5.37 -23.21
N ALA A 19 -54.80 -5.78 -24.48
CA ALA A 19 -53.62 -5.98 -25.36
C ALA A 19 -53.21 -4.75 -26.22
N THR A 20 -53.18 -3.53 -25.64
CA THR A 20 -52.80 -2.32 -26.41
C THR A 20 -51.92 -1.34 -25.66
N LEU A 21 -50.82 -1.78 -25.03
CA LEU A 21 -49.85 -0.83 -24.42
C LEU A 21 -48.38 -1.30 -24.37
N PHE A 22 -47.95 -2.31 -25.15
CA PHE A 22 -46.58 -2.86 -25.00
C PHE A 22 -45.72 -3.05 -26.26
N VAL A 23 -46.09 -2.52 -27.43
CA VAL A 23 -45.29 -2.72 -28.67
C VAL A 23 -44.96 -1.41 -29.44
N GLY A 24 -45.20 -0.23 -28.85
CA GLY A 24 -45.09 1.04 -29.57
C GLY A 24 -43.73 1.77 -29.59
N THR A 25 -42.72 1.35 -28.82
CA THR A 25 -41.53 2.19 -28.55
C THR A 25 -40.18 1.53 -28.85
N LEU A 26 -40.14 0.61 -29.83
CA LEU A 26 -38.89 0.02 -30.33
C LEU A 26 -38.56 0.38 -31.79
N ALA A 27 -39.39 1.18 -32.47
CA ALA A 27 -39.19 1.53 -33.89
C ALA A 27 -38.98 3.03 -34.19
N ALA A 28 -38.94 3.91 -33.18
CA ALA A 28 -38.84 5.37 -33.38
C ALA A 28 -37.45 5.97 -33.08
N LEU A 29 -36.38 5.17 -33.16
CA LEU A 29 -35.01 5.59 -32.82
C LEU A 29 -34.04 5.61 -34.01
N GLN A 30 -34.55 5.77 -35.24
CA GLN A 30 -33.69 5.92 -36.42
C GLN A 30 -33.71 7.30 -37.09
N ARG A 31 -34.50 8.27 -36.63
CA ARG A 31 -34.46 9.64 -37.18
C ARG A 31 -34.85 10.70 -36.14
N ARG A 32 -33.85 11.32 -35.51
CA ARG A 32 -33.79 12.76 -35.20
C ARG A 32 -32.49 13.08 -34.46
N GLY A 33 -31.67 13.95 -35.07
CA GLY A 33 -30.47 14.51 -34.47
C GLY A 33 -30.70 15.86 -33.80
N ALA A 34 -29.61 16.33 -33.18
CA ALA A 34 -29.37 17.62 -32.49
C ALA A 34 -30.05 17.78 -31.12
N SER A 35 -29.44 18.35 -30.08
CA SER A 35 -28.09 18.86 -29.78
C SER A 35 -28.07 19.22 -28.29
N SER A 36 -27.02 18.84 -27.54
CA SER A 36 -26.59 19.47 -26.26
C SER A 36 -25.44 18.63 -25.71
N THR A 37 -24.21 19.08 -25.95
CA THR A 37 -22.97 18.39 -25.59
C THR A 37 -22.27 19.15 -24.47
N ALA A 38 -22.07 18.49 -23.33
CA ALA A 38 -20.92 18.70 -22.45
C ALA A 38 -20.08 17.42 -22.51
N PRO A 39 -18.74 17.49 -22.67
CA PRO A 39 -17.95 16.29 -22.91
C PRO A 39 -17.77 15.52 -21.60
N ARG A 40 -18.40 14.34 -21.50
CA ARG A 40 -18.00 13.31 -20.55
C ARG A 40 -16.75 12.64 -21.10
N THR A 41 -15.60 12.88 -20.48
CA THR A 41 -14.35 12.21 -20.81
C THR A 41 -14.46 10.74 -20.40
N ILE A 42 -14.88 9.88 -21.32
CA ILE A 42 -14.81 8.43 -21.18
C ILE A 42 -13.34 8.06 -21.41
N VAL A 43 -12.61 7.82 -20.33
CA VAL A 43 -11.25 7.26 -20.42
C VAL A 43 -11.37 5.78 -20.72
N SER A 44 -11.22 5.41 -22.00
CA SER A 44 -11.08 4.03 -22.42
C SER A 44 -9.66 3.53 -22.11
N HIS A 45 -9.39 3.11 -20.87
CA HIS A 45 -8.17 2.38 -20.57
C HIS A 45 -8.31 0.90 -20.94
N ALA A 46 -7.89 0.56 -22.16
CA ALA A 46 -7.66 -0.81 -22.59
C ALA A 46 -6.24 -1.23 -22.21
N ALA A 47 -6.04 -1.77 -21.00
CA ALA A 47 -4.95 -2.72 -20.66
C ALA A 47 -4.92 -3.03 -19.14
N ALA A 48 -5.83 -3.88 -18.68
CA ALA A 48 -5.61 -4.76 -17.53
C ALA A 48 -6.65 -5.88 -17.61
N GLN A 49 -6.34 -6.92 -18.39
CA GLN A 49 -7.18 -8.11 -18.44
C GLN A 49 -7.06 -8.87 -17.12
N PHE A 50 -7.99 -8.59 -16.20
CA PHE A 50 -8.24 -9.43 -15.04
C PHE A 50 -9.05 -10.65 -15.49
N SER A 51 -8.46 -11.84 -15.34
CA SER A 51 -9.17 -13.09 -15.58
C SER A 51 -10.18 -13.33 -14.46
N GLY A 52 -11.42 -12.84 -14.62
CA GLY A 52 -12.56 -13.19 -13.74
C GLY A 52 -13.57 -12.09 -13.42
N THR A 53 -13.55 -10.94 -14.11
CA THR A 53 -14.28 -9.72 -13.70
C THR A 53 -15.33 -9.25 -14.72
N TYR A 54 -16.10 -10.15 -15.34
CA TYR A 54 -17.28 -9.72 -16.11
C TYR A 54 -18.55 -10.21 -15.43
N LEU A 55 -19.35 -9.26 -14.95
CA LEU A 55 -20.70 -9.55 -14.49
C LEU A 55 -21.59 -9.66 -15.73
N ASP A 56 -21.75 -10.90 -16.22
CA ASP A 56 -22.63 -11.16 -17.35
C ASP A 56 -24.09 -10.80 -17.00
N VAL A 57 -24.83 -10.40 -18.03
CA VAL A 57 -26.25 -10.04 -17.97
C VAL A 57 -27.07 -11.18 -17.36
N THR A 58 -26.71 -12.44 -17.63
CA THR A 58 -27.41 -13.61 -17.08
C THR A 58 -27.30 -13.67 -15.56
N TRP A 59 -26.07 -13.55 -15.03
CA TRP A 59 -25.81 -13.52 -13.59
C TRP A 59 -26.43 -12.30 -12.93
N MET A 60 -26.40 -11.14 -13.60
CA MET A 60 -27.05 -9.93 -13.09
C MET A 60 -28.58 -10.10 -12.99
N ARG A 61 -29.23 -10.73 -13.97
CA ARG A 61 -30.68 -11.01 -13.90
C ARG A 61 -31.03 -11.93 -12.74
N GLN A 62 -30.22 -12.98 -12.52
CA GLN A 62 -30.41 -13.88 -11.38
C GLN A 62 -30.21 -13.16 -10.05
N PHE A 63 -29.19 -12.31 -9.94
CA PHE A 63 -28.95 -11.47 -8.76
C PHE A 63 -30.10 -10.50 -8.49
N ILE A 64 -30.60 -9.83 -9.53
CA ILE A 64 -31.73 -8.91 -9.41
C ILE A 64 -32.96 -9.65 -8.88
N LEU A 65 -33.32 -10.76 -9.53
CA LEU A 65 -34.54 -11.50 -9.24
C LEU A 65 -34.50 -12.16 -7.84
N GLY A 66 -33.33 -12.64 -7.43
CA GLY A 66 -33.11 -13.25 -6.12
C GLY A 66 -32.67 -12.23 -5.08
N SER A 67 -31.36 -12.07 -4.95
CA SER A 67 -30.69 -11.33 -3.87
C SER A 67 -31.12 -9.87 -3.72
N LEU A 68 -31.20 -9.10 -4.81
CA LEU A 68 -31.51 -7.67 -4.75
C LEU A 68 -32.95 -7.43 -4.29
N LEU A 69 -33.94 -7.99 -5.01
CA LEU A 69 -35.35 -7.73 -4.71
C LEU A 69 -35.80 -8.36 -3.38
N GLN A 70 -35.10 -9.37 -2.86
CA GLN A 70 -35.40 -9.96 -1.56
C GLN A 70 -34.82 -9.17 -0.39
N ARG A 71 -33.72 -8.44 -0.58
CA ARG A 71 -33.02 -7.71 0.50
C ARG A 71 -33.23 -6.21 0.48
N TYR A 72 -33.76 -5.66 -0.61
CA TYR A 72 -33.95 -4.23 -0.79
C TYR A 72 -34.90 -3.65 0.25
N ASP A 73 -34.38 -2.77 1.11
CA ASP A 73 -35.13 -2.11 2.16
C ASP A 73 -34.79 -0.60 2.21
N PRO A 74 -35.62 0.26 1.59
CA PRO A 74 -35.46 1.71 1.63
C PRO A 74 -35.80 2.34 3.00
N LEU A 75 -36.40 1.57 3.92
CA LEU A 75 -36.78 2.03 5.25
C LEU A 75 -35.80 1.60 6.34
N ARG A 76 -34.72 0.92 5.96
CA ARG A 76 -33.66 0.41 6.87
C ARG A 76 -33.13 1.46 7.86
N TYR A 77 -33.04 2.73 7.44
CA TYR A 77 -32.55 3.85 8.25
C TYR A 77 -33.66 4.85 8.63
N ALA A 78 -34.93 4.51 8.44
CA ALA A 78 -36.04 5.35 8.89
C ALA A 78 -36.15 5.32 10.42
N PRO A 79 -36.49 6.44 11.08
CA PRO A 79 -36.64 6.48 12.54
C PRO A 79 -37.72 5.49 13.01
N SER A 80 -37.39 4.71 14.04
CA SER A 80 -38.13 3.51 14.50
C SER A 80 -39.47 3.79 15.22
N SER A 81 -40.07 4.98 15.04
CA SER A 81 -41.19 5.46 15.86
C SER A 81 -42.59 5.33 15.25
N SER A 82 -42.81 4.46 14.26
CA SER A 82 -44.16 4.25 13.70
C SER A 82 -44.51 2.78 13.46
N SER A 83 -45.79 2.45 13.71
CA SER A 83 -46.45 1.21 13.28
C SER A 83 -46.23 0.96 11.78
N PRO A 84 -46.37 -0.29 11.26
CA PRO A 84 -46.18 -0.59 9.84
C PRO A 84 -46.96 0.41 9.00
N SER A 85 -46.23 1.34 8.38
CA SER A 85 -46.79 2.49 7.70
C SER A 85 -47.39 2.02 6.37
N SER A 86 -48.38 2.75 5.83
CA SER A 86 -48.91 2.51 4.47
C SER A 86 -47.79 2.34 3.42
N ALA A 87 -46.63 2.99 3.63
CA ALA A 87 -45.45 2.89 2.78
C ALA A 87 -44.79 1.50 2.78
N THR A 88 -44.77 0.77 3.91
CA THR A 88 -44.23 -0.60 3.97
C THR A 88 -45.05 -1.57 3.11
N VAL A 89 -46.38 -1.51 3.22
CA VAL A 89 -47.30 -2.35 2.42
C VAL A 89 -47.20 -2.03 0.92
N GLN A 90 -47.06 -0.74 0.57
CA GLN A 90 -46.87 -0.32 -0.82
C GLN A 90 -45.53 -0.82 -1.39
N LEU A 91 -44.46 -0.77 -0.60
CA LEU A 91 -43.15 -1.29 -0.99
C LEU A 91 -43.19 -2.81 -1.23
N GLU A 92 -43.73 -3.58 -0.29
CA GLU A 92 -43.84 -5.04 -0.42
C GLU A 92 -44.64 -5.43 -1.67
N SER A 93 -45.74 -4.71 -1.92
CA SER A 93 -46.57 -4.90 -3.12
C SER A 93 -45.78 -4.62 -4.40
N ALA A 94 -45.01 -3.53 -4.46
CA ALA A 94 -44.19 -3.16 -5.61
C ALA A 94 -43.04 -4.14 -5.87
N LEU A 95 -42.39 -4.65 -4.81
CA LEU A 95 -41.35 -5.67 -4.90
C LEU A 95 -41.91 -6.99 -5.44
N PHE A 96 -43.05 -7.43 -4.92
CA PHE A 96 -43.71 -8.66 -5.36
C PHE A 96 -44.16 -8.57 -6.83
N GLU A 97 -44.77 -7.45 -7.23
CA GLU A 97 -45.17 -7.22 -8.62
C GLU A 97 -43.95 -7.23 -9.56
N SER A 98 -42.86 -6.57 -9.17
CA SER A 98 -41.62 -6.53 -9.93
C SER A 98 -41.00 -7.93 -10.08
N GLN A 99 -40.93 -8.72 -9.01
CA GLN A 99 -40.43 -10.11 -9.05
C GLN A 99 -41.26 -10.97 -10.01
N ARG A 100 -42.60 -10.88 -9.94
CA ARG A 100 -43.50 -11.67 -10.81
C ARG A 100 -43.32 -11.31 -12.28
N LEU A 101 -43.24 -10.01 -12.61
CA LEU A 101 -43.14 -9.52 -13.98
C LEU A 101 -41.76 -9.88 -14.60
N LEU A 102 -40.68 -9.70 -13.84
CA LEU A 102 -39.33 -10.04 -14.27
C LEU A 102 -39.14 -11.55 -14.43
N SER A 103 -39.66 -12.36 -13.51
CA SER A 103 -39.64 -13.83 -13.59
C SER A 103 -40.31 -14.33 -14.89
N ALA A 104 -41.50 -13.81 -15.20
CA ALA A 104 -42.22 -14.16 -16.42
C ALA A 104 -41.48 -13.72 -17.69
N THR A 105 -40.88 -12.52 -17.68
CA THR A 105 -40.18 -11.94 -18.84
C THR A 105 -38.85 -12.65 -19.11
N TRP A 106 -38.06 -12.91 -18.08
CA TRP A 106 -36.74 -13.53 -18.21
C TRP A 106 -36.77 -15.04 -18.22
N LYS A 107 -37.91 -15.67 -17.91
CA LYS A 107 -38.05 -17.12 -17.75
C LYS A 107 -37.04 -17.70 -16.76
N LEU A 108 -36.77 -16.96 -15.69
CA LEU A 108 -35.84 -17.34 -14.62
C LEU A 108 -36.61 -17.58 -13.32
N PRO A 109 -36.24 -18.61 -12.53
CA PRO A 109 -36.88 -18.86 -11.25
C PRO A 109 -36.47 -17.81 -10.21
N VAL A 110 -37.42 -17.35 -9.39
CA VAL A 110 -37.13 -16.47 -8.24
C VAL A 110 -36.45 -17.32 -7.16
N ARG A 111 -35.12 -17.33 -7.16
CA ARG A 111 -34.30 -18.03 -6.15
C ARG A 111 -33.10 -17.18 -5.78
N PRO A 112 -32.72 -17.11 -4.49
CA PRO A 112 -31.47 -16.49 -4.11
C PRO A 112 -30.30 -17.24 -4.76
N LEU A 113 -29.25 -16.49 -5.11
CA LEU A 113 -28.00 -17.08 -5.56
C LEU A 113 -27.34 -17.86 -4.43
N ASP A 114 -26.46 -18.80 -4.77
CA ASP A 114 -25.57 -19.39 -3.77
C ASP A 114 -24.67 -18.30 -3.16
N SER A 115 -24.27 -18.49 -1.90
CA SER A 115 -23.54 -17.47 -1.13
C SER A 115 -22.21 -17.06 -1.78
N VAL A 116 -21.55 -17.96 -2.53
CA VAL A 116 -20.28 -17.67 -3.19
C VAL A 116 -20.49 -16.75 -4.39
N SER A 117 -21.46 -17.08 -5.24
CA SER A 117 -21.82 -16.26 -6.41
C SER A 117 -22.36 -14.90 -5.99
N GLU A 118 -23.27 -14.87 -5.00
CA GLU A 118 -23.79 -13.63 -4.45
C GLU A 118 -22.67 -12.73 -3.91
N ALA A 119 -21.79 -13.26 -3.06
CA ALA A 119 -20.67 -12.51 -2.52
C ALA A 119 -19.69 -12.03 -3.59
N ARG A 120 -19.57 -12.72 -4.73
CA ARG A 120 -18.76 -12.27 -5.87
C ARG A 120 -19.39 -11.07 -6.56
N ILE A 121 -20.70 -11.10 -6.80
CA ILE A 121 -21.43 -9.99 -7.44
C ILE A 121 -21.41 -8.76 -6.55
N LEU A 122 -21.72 -8.92 -5.26
CA LEU A 122 -21.72 -7.82 -4.29
C LEU A 122 -20.33 -7.17 -4.16
N ARG A 123 -19.25 -7.95 -4.18
CA ARG A 123 -17.88 -7.41 -4.22
C ARG A 123 -17.60 -6.60 -5.49
N LEU A 124 -18.07 -7.05 -6.65
CA LEU A 124 -17.89 -6.29 -7.90
C LEU A 124 -18.66 -4.95 -7.86
N LEU A 125 -19.88 -4.95 -7.33
CA LEU A 125 -20.66 -3.72 -7.12
C LEU A 125 -20.00 -2.79 -6.09
N ALA A 126 -19.43 -3.34 -5.01
CA ALA A 126 -18.71 -2.57 -3.99
C ALA A 126 -17.42 -1.95 -4.51
N ARG A 127 -16.66 -2.67 -5.35
CA ARG A 127 -15.52 -2.08 -6.07
C ARG A 127 -15.97 -0.90 -6.91
N TYR A 128 -17.02 -1.07 -7.72
CA TYR A 128 -17.55 0.01 -8.55
C TYR A 128 -17.99 1.22 -7.72
N ALA A 129 -18.67 0.99 -6.59
CA ALA A 129 -19.08 2.04 -5.65
C ALA A 129 -17.89 2.77 -5.00
N ALA A 130 -16.77 2.06 -4.78
CA ALA A 130 -15.51 2.63 -4.32
C ALA A 130 -14.72 3.39 -5.40
N GLY A 131 -15.26 3.47 -6.63
CA GLY A 131 -14.59 4.07 -7.78
C GLY A 131 -13.58 3.14 -8.47
N GLU A 132 -13.57 1.86 -8.10
CA GLU A 132 -12.67 0.85 -8.64
C GLU A 132 -13.40 -0.12 -9.60
N GLY A 133 -12.76 -0.43 -10.73
CA GLY A 133 -13.30 -1.41 -11.68
C GLY A 133 -14.42 -0.88 -12.57
N ILE A 134 -14.83 -1.71 -13.52
CA ILE A 134 -15.74 -1.32 -14.61
C ILE A 134 -16.89 -2.32 -14.65
N LEU A 135 -18.11 -1.81 -14.67
CA LEU A 135 -19.32 -2.58 -14.98
C LEU A 135 -19.72 -2.32 -16.44
N SER A 136 -20.29 -3.31 -17.11
CA SER A 136 -20.76 -3.12 -18.48
C SER A 136 -21.95 -2.16 -18.53
N ASP A 137 -22.04 -1.34 -19.59
CA ASP A 137 -23.16 -0.42 -19.79
C ASP A 137 -24.50 -1.16 -19.78
N ILE A 138 -24.54 -2.37 -20.36
CA ILE A 138 -25.74 -3.22 -20.39
C ILE A 138 -26.15 -3.63 -18.98
N THR A 139 -25.20 -3.98 -18.12
CA THR A 139 -25.44 -4.35 -16.72
C THR A 139 -25.97 -3.15 -15.93
N LEU A 140 -25.37 -1.97 -16.11
CA LEU A 140 -25.80 -0.74 -15.45
C LEU A 140 -27.20 -0.31 -15.91
N GLU A 141 -27.46 -0.34 -17.22
CA GLU A 141 -28.79 -0.04 -17.77
C GLU A 141 -29.86 -1.00 -17.26
N LEU A 142 -29.55 -2.29 -17.21
CA LEU A 142 -30.48 -3.30 -16.70
C LEU A 142 -30.85 -3.01 -15.25
N LEU A 143 -29.84 -2.76 -14.41
CA LEU A 143 -30.02 -2.42 -13.00
C LEU A 143 -30.83 -1.13 -12.85
N GLN A 144 -30.46 -0.08 -13.59
CA GLN A 144 -31.15 1.21 -13.56
C GLN A 144 -32.63 1.10 -13.93
N ARG A 145 -32.97 0.30 -14.95
CA ARG A 145 -34.37 0.09 -15.37
C ARG A 145 -35.22 -0.59 -14.30
N VAL A 146 -34.62 -1.54 -13.56
CA VAL A 146 -35.32 -2.22 -12.46
C VAL A 146 -35.46 -1.29 -11.26
N LEU A 147 -34.39 -0.61 -10.87
CA LEU A 147 -34.39 0.34 -9.75
C LEU A 147 -35.37 1.49 -9.98
N ALA A 148 -35.52 2.00 -11.21
CA ALA A 148 -36.48 3.05 -11.54
C ALA A 148 -37.95 2.69 -11.27
N ARG A 149 -38.26 1.39 -11.07
CA ARG A 149 -39.59 0.89 -10.71
C ARG A 149 -39.78 0.71 -9.20
N LEU A 150 -38.70 0.78 -8.42
CA LEU A 150 -38.73 0.54 -6.98
C LEU A 150 -38.83 1.87 -6.22
N PRO A 151 -39.72 1.98 -5.22
CA PRO A 151 -39.81 3.18 -4.40
C PRO A 151 -38.55 3.33 -3.53
N GLY A 152 -38.06 4.57 -3.42
CA GLY A 152 -36.87 4.91 -2.62
C GLY A 152 -35.53 4.52 -3.25
N ALA A 153 -35.51 4.01 -4.49
CA ALA A 153 -34.28 3.53 -5.10
C ALA A 153 -33.41 4.69 -5.59
N PRO A 154 -32.08 4.57 -5.49
CA PRO A 154 -31.19 5.62 -5.96
C PRO A 154 -31.29 5.81 -7.47
N THR A 155 -31.34 7.06 -7.91
CA THR A 155 -31.37 7.46 -9.31
C THR A 155 -29.96 7.49 -9.88
N CYS A 156 -29.72 7.07 -11.12
CA CYS A 156 -28.39 7.16 -11.76
C CYS A 156 -27.30 6.32 -11.06
N ILE A 157 -27.47 4.99 -11.07
CA ILE A 157 -26.54 3.99 -10.51
C ILE A 157 -25.18 3.95 -11.25
N SER A 158 -25.04 4.66 -12.37
CA SER A 158 -23.76 4.92 -13.03
C SER A 158 -22.88 5.90 -12.24
N ASP A 159 -23.43 6.60 -11.25
CA ASP A 159 -22.66 7.33 -10.26
C ASP A 159 -22.27 6.36 -9.12
N PRO A 160 -20.98 6.17 -8.82
CA PRO A 160 -20.50 5.33 -7.71
C PRO A 160 -21.14 5.64 -6.35
N VAL A 161 -21.51 6.91 -6.10
CA VAL A 161 -22.15 7.33 -4.84
C VAL A 161 -23.52 6.67 -4.69
N HIS A 162 -24.32 6.67 -5.76
CA HIS A 162 -25.63 6.03 -5.78
C HIS A 162 -25.52 4.50 -5.72
N MET A 163 -24.45 3.91 -6.29
CA MET A 163 -24.17 2.48 -6.12
C MET A 163 -23.90 2.14 -4.65
N ARG A 164 -23.13 2.95 -3.93
CA ARG A 164 -22.94 2.77 -2.49
C ARG A 164 -24.27 2.80 -1.75
N THR A 165 -25.13 3.78 -2.03
CA THR A 165 -26.46 3.85 -1.41
C THR A 165 -27.26 2.57 -1.67
N LEU A 166 -27.24 2.03 -2.89
CA LEU A 166 -27.89 0.74 -3.18
C LEU A 166 -27.35 -0.40 -2.29
N LEU A 167 -26.03 -0.48 -2.11
CA LEU A 167 -25.39 -1.49 -1.27
C LEU A 167 -25.79 -1.37 0.21
N GLU A 168 -26.00 -0.14 0.69
CA GLU A 168 -26.53 0.15 2.03
C GLU A 168 -28.00 -0.32 2.14
N LEU A 169 -28.84 -0.03 1.13
CA LEU A 169 -30.27 -0.41 1.12
C LEU A 169 -30.50 -1.93 1.05
N ILE A 170 -29.64 -2.68 0.36
CA ILE A 170 -29.72 -4.15 0.35
C ILE A 170 -29.04 -4.79 1.57
N GLY A 171 -28.43 -3.98 2.45
CA GLY A 171 -27.76 -4.44 3.65
C GLY A 171 -26.46 -5.20 3.44
N TYR A 172 -25.75 -4.91 2.36
CA TYR A 172 -24.42 -5.48 2.14
C TYR A 172 -23.33 -4.71 2.92
N VAL A 173 -23.53 -3.41 3.10
CA VAL A 173 -22.64 -2.51 3.87
C VAL A 173 -23.46 -1.70 4.86
N GLU A 174 -22.86 -1.40 6.00
CA GLU A 174 -23.41 -0.46 6.98
C GLU A 174 -23.02 0.97 6.63
N HIS A 175 -23.79 1.94 7.13
CA HIS A 175 -23.45 3.33 6.93
C HIS A 175 -22.10 3.66 7.59
N GLY A 176 -21.14 4.15 6.80
CA GLY A 176 -19.79 4.47 7.28
C GLY A 176 -18.77 3.34 7.11
N ASP A 177 -19.16 2.20 6.55
CA ASP A 177 -18.21 1.13 6.21
C ASP A 177 -17.17 1.59 5.18
N ASN A 178 -15.93 1.12 5.38
CA ASN A 178 -14.88 1.24 4.39
C ASN A 178 -15.09 0.22 3.25
N LEU A 179 -15.69 0.67 2.15
CA LEU A 179 -15.93 -0.19 0.98
C LEU A 179 -14.63 -0.74 0.36
N HIS A 180 -13.51 -0.01 0.47
CA HIS A 180 -12.21 -0.51 0.00
C HIS A 180 -11.81 -1.77 0.76
N ARG A 181 -12.10 -1.88 2.06
CA ARG A 181 -11.91 -3.12 2.82
C ARG A 181 -12.95 -4.18 2.49
N VAL A 182 -14.24 -3.82 2.50
CA VAL A 182 -15.35 -4.78 2.33
C VAL A 182 -15.28 -5.48 0.97
N ALA A 183 -14.95 -4.74 -0.09
CA ALA A 183 -14.82 -5.26 -1.45
C ALA A 183 -13.73 -6.35 -1.58
N TYR A 184 -12.73 -6.34 -0.68
CA TYR A 184 -11.59 -7.25 -0.69
C TYR A 184 -11.61 -8.28 0.45
N ALA A 185 -12.65 -8.31 1.29
CA ALA A 185 -12.70 -9.17 2.48
C ALA A 185 -12.39 -10.65 2.20
N GLY A 186 -12.88 -11.20 1.07
CA GLY A 186 -12.61 -12.60 0.69
C GLY A 186 -11.18 -12.89 0.21
N GLU A 187 -10.40 -11.85 -0.12
CA GLU A 187 -8.98 -11.93 -0.46
C GLU A 187 -8.08 -11.74 0.78
N LEU A 188 -8.60 -11.12 1.84
CA LEU A 188 -7.90 -10.82 3.09
C LEU A 188 -8.01 -11.92 4.16
N GLN A 189 -8.82 -12.95 3.91
CA GLN A 189 -9.11 -14.00 4.89
C GLN A 189 -8.93 -15.41 4.32
N TYR A 190 -8.49 -16.31 5.18
CA TYR A 190 -8.48 -17.74 4.89
C TYR A 190 -9.90 -18.28 4.78
N PRO A 191 -10.16 -19.22 3.85
CA PRO A 191 -11.43 -19.94 3.84
C PRO A 191 -11.56 -20.81 5.11
N PRO A 192 -12.78 -21.07 5.63
CA PRO A 192 -12.98 -21.89 6.82
C PRO A 192 -12.34 -23.29 6.73
N GLN A 193 -12.26 -23.85 5.52
CA GLN A 193 -11.62 -25.14 5.25
C GLN A 193 -10.12 -25.15 5.59
N ALA A 194 -9.45 -23.99 5.60
CA ALA A 194 -8.02 -23.90 5.93
C ALA A 194 -7.73 -24.27 7.38
N HIS A 195 -8.73 -24.19 8.28
CA HIS A 195 -8.56 -24.61 9.67
C HIS A 195 -8.19 -26.09 9.81
N ALA A 196 -8.71 -26.95 8.93
CA ALA A 196 -8.40 -28.37 8.94
C ALA A 196 -6.92 -28.65 8.62
N PHE A 197 -6.26 -27.79 7.83
CA PHE A 197 -4.85 -27.97 7.47
C PHE A 197 -3.90 -27.58 8.61
N MET A 198 -4.38 -26.85 9.63
CA MET A 198 -3.54 -26.38 10.73
C MET A 198 -3.43 -27.38 11.87
N THR A 199 -4.40 -28.28 12.04
CA THR A 199 -4.47 -29.18 13.20
C THR A 199 -3.21 -30.01 13.38
N ASP A 200 -2.66 -30.54 12.28
CA ASP A 200 -1.44 -31.37 12.31
C ASP A 200 -0.15 -30.54 12.46
N LEU A 201 -0.22 -29.22 12.24
CA LEU A 201 0.91 -28.29 12.29
C LEU A 201 1.06 -27.63 13.67
N LEU A 202 0.00 -27.61 14.48
CA LEU A 202 -0.07 -26.90 15.76
C LEU A 202 0.02 -27.82 16.99
N VAL A 203 0.49 -29.06 16.82
CA VAL A 203 0.71 -29.99 17.94
C VAL A 203 1.80 -29.43 18.88
N GLU A 204 1.53 -29.37 20.19
CA GLU A 204 2.44 -28.77 21.18
C GLU A 204 3.85 -29.42 21.18
N ASP A 205 3.92 -30.75 21.00
CA ASP A 205 5.20 -31.47 20.93
C ASP A 205 6.06 -30.98 19.75
N ARG A 206 5.42 -30.68 18.61
CA ARG A 206 6.08 -30.06 17.46
C ARG A 206 6.52 -28.63 17.75
N GLN A 207 6.04 -27.93 18.76
CA GLN A 207 6.46 -26.57 19.08
C GLN A 207 7.63 -26.51 20.08
N ARG A 208 7.86 -27.58 20.87
CA ARG A 208 8.84 -27.61 21.95
C ARG A 208 10.04 -28.54 21.69
N ASP A 209 9.81 -29.76 21.20
CA ASP A 209 10.80 -30.85 21.31
C ASP A 209 11.34 -31.37 19.97
N GLY A 210 11.06 -30.69 18.86
CA GLY A 210 11.45 -31.14 17.51
C GLY A 210 10.30 -31.82 16.76
N GLY A 211 10.61 -32.42 15.61
CA GLY A 211 9.65 -32.97 14.64
C GLY A 211 9.72 -32.34 13.25
N ASP A 212 10.75 -31.53 12.97
CA ASP A 212 11.05 -30.98 11.65
C ASP A 212 12.27 -31.68 11.02
N ALA A 213 12.29 -31.77 9.69
CA ALA A 213 13.37 -32.40 8.94
C ALA A 213 14.74 -31.79 9.25
N PHE A 214 14.79 -30.49 9.56
CA PHE A 214 16.04 -29.77 9.79
C PHE A 214 16.55 -29.84 11.22
N ASP A 215 15.86 -30.53 12.14
CA ASP A 215 16.28 -30.58 13.55
C ASP A 215 17.69 -31.16 13.73
N ALA A 216 18.12 -32.08 12.87
CA ALA A 216 19.47 -32.65 12.90
C ALA A 216 20.58 -31.63 12.59
N ILE A 217 20.27 -30.52 11.91
CA ILE A 217 21.22 -29.46 11.57
C ILE A 217 20.97 -28.16 12.34
N ARG A 218 20.03 -28.16 13.31
CA ARG A 218 19.71 -26.97 14.11
C ARG A 218 20.79 -26.71 15.15
N GLU A 219 21.37 -25.52 15.10
CA GLU A 219 22.39 -25.08 16.04
C GLU A 219 21.80 -24.21 17.16
N ARG A 220 22.31 -24.39 18.39
CA ARG A 220 22.09 -23.47 19.51
C ARG A 220 23.27 -22.52 19.64
N ARG A 221 23.01 -21.24 19.87
CA ARG A 221 24.04 -20.21 20.06
C ARG A 221 23.88 -19.54 21.41
N ALA A 222 25.01 -19.23 22.04
CA ALA A 222 25.03 -18.59 23.34
C ALA A 222 24.74 -17.09 23.24
N GLY A 223 24.13 -16.55 24.30
CA GLY A 223 23.80 -15.15 24.43
C GLY A 223 22.38 -14.82 23.96
N PRO A 224 21.89 -13.63 24.31
CA PRO A 224 20.53 -13.22 23.97
C PRO A 224 20.42 -12.67 22.54
N GLY A 225 19.22 -12.78 21.97
CA GLY A 225 18.78 -12.01 20.82
C GLY A 225 17.91 -10.84 21.25
N TYR A 226 18.13 -9.66 20.69
CA TYR A 226 17.34 -8.45 20.96
C TYR A 226 16.33 -8.24 19.83
N ALA A 227 15.03 -8.37 20.13
CA ALA A 227 13.96 -7.95 19.23
C ALA A 227 13.65 -6.47 19.50
N ILE A 228 13.94 -5.63 18.51
CA ILE A 228 13.82 -4.16 18.59
C ILE A 228 12.68 -3.72 17.68
N ASP A 229 11.48 -3.52 18.25
CA ASP A 229 10.23 -3.32 17.52
C ASP A 229 9.40 -2.16 18.09
N SER A 230 8.23 -1.89 17.50
CA SER A 230 7.24 -1.00 18.12
C SER A 230 6.58 -1.70 19.32
N ALA A 231 6.11 -0.92 20.30
CA ALA A 231 5.37 -1.44 21.45
C ALA A 231 4.09 -2.21 21.06
N THR A 232 3.51 -1.92 19.90
CA THR A 232 2.29 -2.56 19.38
C THR A 232 2.56 -3.81 18.55
N THR A 233 3.83 -4.19 18.34
CA THR A 233 4.19 -5.34 17.51
C THR A 233 3.77 -6.65 18.17
N SER A 234 3.01 -7.47 17.43
CA SER A 234 2.52 -8.79 17.87
C SER A 234 3.16 -9.96 17.13
N GLU A 235 3.58 -9.77 15.87
CA GLU A 235 4.34 -10.74 15.07
C GLU A 235 5.82 -10.35 15.06
N VAL A 236 6.62 -10.95 15.95
CA VAL A 236 8.06 -10.71 16.02
C VAL A 236 8.76 -11.68 15.07
N ASP A 237 9.21 -11.14 13.94
CA ASP A 237 9.94 -11.88 12.91
C ASP A 237 11.42 -12.06 13.26
N ASP A 238 12.08 -11.01 13.76
CA ASP A 238 13.53 -10.96 13.86
C ASP A 238 14.06 -10.51 15.23
N ALA A 239 15.27 -10.96 15.54
CA ALA A 239 16.05 -10.52 16.69
C ALA A 239 17.55 -10.49 16.32
N ILE A 240 18.29 -9.53 16.87
CA ILE A 240 19.71 -9.34 16.60
C ILE A 240 20.51 -9.77 17.82
N GLY A 241 21.45 -10.68 17.65
CA GLY A 241 22.43 -11.06 18.69
C GLY A 241 23.85 -10.69 18.29
N VAL A 242 24.71 -10.58 19.32
CA VAL A 242 26.16 -10.44 19.17
C VAL A 242 26.82 -11.64 19.81
N CYS A 243 27.38 -12.53 19.00
CA CYS A 243 28.08 -13.73 19.47
C CYS A 243 29.59 -13.51 19.40
N VAL A 244 30.32 -14.10 20.35
CA VAL A 244 31.79 -14.14 20.33
C VAL A 244 32.21 -15.57 20.05
N ASP A 245 33.06 -15.75 19.04
CA ASP A 245 33.69 -17.04 18.79
C ASP A 245 34.69 -17.33 19.93
N PRO A 246 34.51 -18.43 20.70
CA PRO A 246 35.37 -18.74 21.83
C PRO A 246 36.80 -19.10 21.41
N ALA A 247 37.02 -19.57 20.18
CA ALA A 247 38.34 -19.96 19.70
C ALA A 247 39.15 -18.76 19.18
N THR A 248 38.51 -17.86 18.45
CA THR A 248 39.19 -16.71 17.81
C THR A 248 39.02 -15.40 18.55
N GLY A 249 38.06 -15.31 19.48
CA GLY A 249 37.64 -14.06 20.12
C GLY A 249 36.90 -13.10 19.18
N ALA A 250 36.64 -13.51 17.93
CA ALA A 250 36.00 -12.64 16.94
C ALA A 250 34.51 -12.49 17.23
N LYS A 251 34.00 -11.27 17.09
CA LYS A 251 32.56 -10.96 17.25
C LYS A 251 31.83 -11.16 15.93
N TYR A 252 30.62 -11.69 16.00
CA TYR A 252 29.71 -11.88 14.87
C TYR A 252 28.33 -11.36 15.22
N PHE A 253 27.67 -10.74 14.25
CA PHE A 253 26.24 -10.51 14.30
C PHE A 253 25.53 -11.82 13.94
N VAL A 254 24.46 -12.11 14.67
CA VAL A 254 23.51 -13.18 14.33
C VAL A 254 22.14 -12.55 14.26
N VAL A 255 21.56 -12.49 13.06
CA VAL A 255 20.16 -12.13 12.88
C VAL A 255 19.35 -13.42 12.94
N TYR A 256 18.63 -13.59 14.04
CA TYR A 256 17.70 -14.68 14.27
C TYR A 256 16.37 -14.31 13.62
N VAL A 257 15.95 -15.04 12.60
CA VAL A 257 14.65 -14.85 11.94
C VAL A 257 13.75 -16.02 12.28
N SER A 258 12.47 -15.79 12.59
CA SER A 258 11.47 -16.83 12.84
C SER A 258 11.44 -17.86 11.70
N ASP A 259 11.48 -19.15 12.01
CA ASP A 259 11.39 -20.21 11.02
C ASP A 259 9.93 -20.59 10.71
N ALA A 260 9.23 -19.70 10.01
CA ALA A 260 7.82 -19.89 9.63
C ALA A 260 7.60 -21.11 8.71
N THR A 261 8.63 -21.55 7.98
CA THR A 261 8.54 -22.66 7.02
C THR A 261 8.24 -24.01 7.68
N VAL A 262 8.51 -24.15 8.98
CA VAL A 262 8.14 -25.34 9.77
C VAL A 262 6.62 -25.47 9.91
N TYR A 263 5.94 -24.35 10.08
CA TYR A 263 4.50 -24.30 10.34
C TYR A 263 3.67 -24.08 9.07
N CYS A 264 4.33 -23.82 7.95
CA CYS A 264 3.69 -23.72 6.65
C CYS A 264 4.67 -24.25 5.58
N PRO A 265 4.88 -25.58 5.52
CA PRO A 265 5.82 -26.19 4.59
C PRO A 265 5.45 -25.91 3.13
N PHE A 266 6.46 -25.77 2.27
CA PHE A 266 6.26 -25.61 0.83
C PHE A 266 5.45 -26.78 0.24
N ASP A 267 4.61 -26.51 -0.75
CA ASP A 267 3.65 -27.43 -1.38
C ASP A 267 2.54 -27.98 -0.46
N SER A 268 2.50 -27.64 0.82
CA SER A 268 1.41 -28.05 1.71
C SER A 268 0.06 -27.40 1.31
N PRO A 269 -1.09 -28.02 1.63
CA PRO A 269 -2.39 -27.43 1.33
C PRO A 269 -2.57 -26.02 1.91
N LEU A 270 -2.02 -25.77 3.10
CA LEU A 270 -2.06 -24.45 3.73
C LEU A 270 -1.22 -23.44 2.94
N GLU A 271 0.01 -23.82 2.57
CA GLU A 271 0.91 -22.98 1.79
C GLU A 271 0.31 -22.62 0.43
N GLN A 272 -0.32 -23.58 -0.26
CA GLN A 272 -0.96 -23.30 -1.55
C GLN A 272 -2.10 -22.29 -1.41
N VAL A 273 -2.85 -22.31 -0.30
CA VAL A 273 -3.88 -21.29 -0.02
C VAL A 273 -3.24 -19.94 0.25
N THR A 274 -2.16 -19.89 1.05
CA THR A 274 -1.35 -18.69 1.30
C THR A 274 -0.83 -18.12 -0.03
N ALA A 275 -0.06 -18.87 -0.80
CA ALA A 275 0.45 -18.48 -2.11
C ALA A 275 -0.66 -18.01 -3.06
N ARG A 276 -1.84 -18.66 -3.07
CA ARG A 276 -2.97 -18.29 -3.95
C ARG A 276 -3.82 -17.13 -3.46
N ARG A 277 -3.87 -16.83 -2.16
CA ARG A 277 -4.70 -15.73 -1.61
C ARG A 277 -3.87 -14.62 -0.97
N LEU A 278 -2.96 -14.98 -0.07
CA LEU A 278 -2.29 -14.10 0.88
C LEU A 278 -0.77 -14.22 0.73
N THR A 279 -0.13 -13.29 0.00
CA THR A 279 1.34 -13.29 -0.16
C THR A 279 2.06 -12.28 0.74
N THR A 280 1.30 -11.44 1.43
CA THR A 280 1.81 -10.42 2.35
C THR A 280 0.76 -10.11 3.40
N THR A 281 1.17 -9.81 4.62
CA THR A 281 0.28 -9.23 5.64
C THR A 281 -0.17 -7.86 5.16
N THR A 282 -1.46 -7.55 5.33
CA THR A 282 -2.04 -6.25 4.96
C THR A 282 -2.40 -5.50 6.24
N TYR A 283 -1.78 -4.34 6.45
CA TYR A 283 -2.02 -3.49 7.61
C TYR A 283 -2.98 -2.37 7.23
N LEU A 284 -4.21 -2.41 7.74
CA LEU A 284 -5.21 -1.36 7.54
C LEU A 284 -5.47 -0.67 8.89
N PRO A 285 -5.99 0.58 8.91
CA PRO A 285 -6.41 1.21 10.16
C PRO A 285 -7.40 0.35 10.96
N GLU A 286 -8.26 -0.41 10.30
CA GLU A 286 -9.22 -1.33 10.93
C GLU A 286 -8.58 -2.55 11.60
N GLY A 287 -7.32 -2.87 11.29
CA GLY A 287 -6.60 -3.99 11.87
C GLY A 287 -5.62 -4.67 10.92
N VAL A 288 -5.01 -5.73 11.45
CA VAL A 288 -3.98 -6.52 10.76
C VAL A 288 -4.60 -7.76 10.12
N PHE A 289 -4.42 -7.89 8.80
CA PHE A 289 -4.83 -9.05 8.03
C PHE A 289 -3.60 -9.90 7.72
N PHE A 290 -3.33 -10.86 8.59
CA PHE A 290 -2.13 -11.68 8.55
C PHE A 290 -2.02 -12.49 7.26
N MET A 291 -0.79 -12.59 6.75
CA MET A 291 -0.46 -13.47 5.65
C MET A 291 -0.73 -14.93 6.02
N LEU A 292 -0.28 -15.35 7.21
CA LEU A 292 -0.47 -16.68 7.76
C LEU A 292 -1.64 -16.68 8.75
N PRO A 293 -2.30 -17.82 9.01
CA PRO A 293 -3.36 -17.88 10.00
C PRO A 293 -2.83 -17.50 11.39
N LYS A 294 -3.62 -16.76 12.17
CA LYS A 294 -3.21 -16.29 13.51
C LYS A 294 -2.62 -17.38 14.42
N PRO A 295 -3.20 -18.60 14.53
CA PRO A 295 -2.58 -19.66 15.35
C PRO A 295 -1.18 -20.06 14.89
N ILE A 296 -0.91 -20.01 13.58
CA ILE A 296 0.41 -20.30 13.00
C ILE A 296 1.40 -19.17 13.33
N VAL A 297 0.95 -17.91 13.23
CA VAL A 297 1.75 -16.74 13.62
C VAL A 297 2.12 -16.82 15.10
N GLU A 298 1.17 -17.16 15.98
CA GLU A 298 1.40 -17.33 17.43
C GLU A 298 2.38 -18.48 17.76
N ALA A 299 2.35 -19.56 16.97
CA ALA A 299 3.29 -20.68 17.10
C ALA A 299 4.69 -20.36 16.55
N ALA A 300 4.80 -19.50 15.56
CA ALA A 300 6.06 -19.21 14.86
C ALA A 300 6.78 -17.95 15.38
N THR A 301 6.05 -16.95 15.89
CA THR A 301 6.64 -15.69 16.40
C THR A 301 7.71 -15.94 17.46
N LEU A 302 8.75 -15.12 17.46
CA LEU A 302 9.77 -15.16 18.51
C LEU A 302 9.17 -14.71 19.85
N ARG A 303 9.53 -15.40 20.94
CA ARG A 303 8.98 -15.17 22.28
C ARG A 303 10.04 -15.28 23.38
N GLU A 304 9.80 -14.59 24.49
CA GLU A 304 10.68 -14.56 25.66
C GLU A 304 10.46 -15.74 26.61
N ASP A 305 9.29 -16.39 26.54
CA ASP A 305 8.87 -17.44 27.47
C ASP A 305 9.26 -18.86 27.05
N ARG A 306 9.81 -19.04 25.84
CA ARG A 306 10.22 -20.35 25.31
C ARG A 306 11.33 -20.26 24.26
N PRO A 307 12.11 -21.33 24.07
CA PRO A 307 12.97 -21.47 22.90
C PRO A 307 12.19 -21.36 21.59
N CYS A 308 12.73 -20.60 20.64
CA CYS A 308 12.11 -20.36 19.35
C CYS A 308 12.98 -20.92 18.23
N ARG A 309 12.35 -21.51 17.20
CA ARG A 309 13.05 -21.98 15.99
C ARG A 309 13.37 -20.81 15.09
N THR A 310 14.60 -20.79 14.59
CA THR A 310 15.09 -19.67 13.80
C THR A 310 15.84 -20.11 12.56
N PHE A 311 15.78 -19.28 11.54
CA PHE A 311 16.73 -19.21 10.45
C PHE A 311 17.74 -18.11 10.78
N ASN A 312 19.01 -18.49 10.94
CA ASN A 312 20.07 -17.62 11.42
C ASN A 312 20.87 -17.09 10.23
N VAL A 313 21.04 -15.77 10.18
CA VAL A 313 21.96 -15.11 9.25
C VAL A 313 23.13 -14.55 10.05
N ILE A 314 24.33 -15.05 9.78
CA ILE A 314 25.53 -14.78 10.59
C ILE A 314 26.52 -14.01 9.74
N PHE A 315 27.06 -12.92 10.27
CA PHE A 315 28.04 -12.12 9.53
C PHE A 315 28.88 -11.20 10.42
N GLN A 316 29.96 -10.69 9.86
CA GLN A 316 30.73 -9.57 10.42
C GLN A 316 30.57 -8.34 9.55
N ILE A 317 30.77 -7.17 10.15
CA ILE A 317 30.87 -5.91 9.43
C ILE A 317 32.31 -5.44 9.54
N ASP A 318 32.89 -5.03 8.43
CA ASP A 318 34.22 -4.44 8.41
C ASP A 318 34.19 -3.00 8.94
N ASP A 319 34.97 -2.71 9.97
CA ASP A 319 35.02 -1.40 10.63
C ASP A 319 35.41 -0.26 9.69
N SER A 320 36.27 -0.53 8.71
CA SER A 320 36.84 0.51 7.83
C SER A 320 35.95 0.80 6.62
N THR A 321 35.34 -0.24 6.06
CA THR A 321 34.54 -0.15 4.83
C THR A 321 33.04 -0.16 5.08
N GLY A 322 32.58 -0.65 6.23
CA GLY A 322 31.18 -0.91 6.49
C GLY A 322 30.60 -2.09 5.69
N GLU A 323 31.40 -2.82 4.92
CA GLU A 323 30.92 -3.94 4.12
C GLU A 323 30.74 -5.22 4.95
N VAL A 324 29.87 -6.12 4.47
CA VAL A 324 29.69 -7.44 5.10
C VAL A 324 30.86 -8.37 4.75
N LYS A 325 31.40 -9.08 5.75
CA LYS A 325 32.43 -10.12 5.59
C LYS A 325 32.14 -11.32 6.50
N ASN A 326 32.85 -12.44 6.26
CA ASN A 326 32.77 -13.67 7.07
C ASN A 326 31.33 -14.06 7.43
N TYR A 327 30.55 -14.36 6.39
CA TYR A 327 29.11 -14.59 6.50
C TYR A 327 28.73 -16.04 6.21
N SER A 328 27.64 -16.48 6.84
CA SER A 328 27.03 -17.80 6.65
C SER A 328 25.55 -17.76 7.02
N VAL A 329 24.82 -18.82 6.69
CA VAL A 329 23.45 -19.06 7.16
C VAL A 329 23.37 -20.40 7.86
N ALA A 330 22.49 -20.52 8.84
CA ALA A 330 22.26 -21.76 9.58
C ALA A 330 20.79 -21.86 9.97
N VAL A 331 20.35 -23.07 10.29
CA VAL A 331 19.08 -23.26 10.99
C VAL A 331 19.39 -23.39 12.47
N GLY A 332 18.58 -22.83 13.36
CA GLY A 332 18.92 -22.85 14.78
C GLY A 332 17.76 -22.64 15.74
N TRP A 333 18.17 -22.39 16.98
CA TRP A 333 17.32 -22.09 18.12
C TRP A 333 17.75 -20.77 18.75
N LEU A 334 16.77 -19.96 19.14
CA LEU A 334 16.93 -18.81 19.99
C LEU A 334 16.34 -19.12 21.38
N ASP A 335 17.23 -19.27 22.37
CA ASP A 335 16.86 -19.66 23.73
C ASP A 335 16.52 -18.48 24.64
N GLN A 336 17.12 -17.32 24.37
CA GLN A 336 16.97 -16.11 25.20
C GLN A 336 16.61 -14.92 24.31
N LEU A 337 15.32 -14.67 24.15
CA LEU A 337 14.84 -13.43 23.52
C LEU A 337 14.72 -12.32 24.58
N ARG A 338 15.10 -11.10 24.20
CA ARG A 338 14.88 -9.88 24.97
C ARG A 338 14.16 -8.86 24.08
N ARG A 339 12.97 -8.44 24.46
CA ARG A 339 12.17 -7.45 23.72
C ARG A 339 12.42 -6.06 24.27
N ILE A 340 12.74 -5.13 23.37
CA ILE A 340 12.93 -3.71 23.67
C ILE A 340 12.28 -2.87 22.57
N THR A 341 11.70 -1.73 22.91
CA THR A 341 11.08 -0.87 21.89
C THR A 341 12.09 0.06 21.23
N TYR A 342 11.80 0.52 20.01
CA TYR A 342 12.59 1.58 19.35
C TYR A 342 12.79 2.80 20.25
N ASP A 343 11.72 3.22 20.94
CA ASP A 343 11.74 4.43 21.76
C ASP A 343 12.59 4.23 23.02
N GLN A 344 12.56 3.04 23.63
CA GLN A 344 13.44 2.69 24.75
C GLN A 344 14.92 2.69 24.32
N VAL A 345 15.25 2.12 23.16
CA VAL A 345 16.63 2.16 22.63
C VAL A 345 17.05 3.59 22.34
N GLN A 346 16.16 4.42 21.79
CA GLN A 346 16.46 5.82 21.52
C GLN A 346 16.70 6.62 22.81
N GLU A 347 15.88 6.41 23.84
CA GLU A 347 16.07 7.02 25.16
C GLU A 347 17.41 6.62 25.79
N MET A 348 17.85 5.37 25.60
CA MET A 348 19.17 4.91 26.03
C MET A 348 20.31 5.66 25.33
N ILE A 349 20.18 5.94 24.03
CA ILE A 349 21.14 6.73 23.25
C ILE A 349 21.18 8.17 23.77
N ASP A 350 20.01 8.78 23.98
CA ASP A 350 19.89 10.19 24.36
C ASP A 350 20.43 10.47 25.77
N LYS A 351 20.24 9.54 26.72
CA LYS A 351 20.78 9.62 28.09
C LYS A 351 22.30 9.49 28.15
N GLU A 352 22.93 8.92 27.12
CA GLU A 352 24.38 8.78 27.03
C GLU A 352 25.08 9.93 26.28
N LYS A 353 24.45 11.10 26.11
CA LYS A 353 25.11 12.30 25.55
C LYS A 353 26.37 12.65 26.36
N GLY A 354 27.49 12.19 25.82
CA GLY A 354 28.78 11.93 26.45
C GLY A 354 29.57 10.84 25.69
N TRP A 355 28.88 9.98 24.92
CA TRP A 355 29.46 8.98 24.02
C TRP A 355 30.28 9.57 22.86
N GLU A 356 30.06 10.82 22.47
CA GLU A 356 30.74 11.44 21.30
C GLU A 356 32.21 11.85 21.53
N MET A 357 32.79 11.68 22.72
CA MET A 357 34.14 12.17 23.04
C MET A 357 35.06 11.08 23.61
N ARG A 358 35.31 10.01 22.86
CA ARG A 358 36.45 9.08 23.08
C ARG A 358 36.94 8.44 21.78
N GLU A 359 37.39 9.23 20.81
CA GLU A 359 38.34 8.74 19.80
C GLU A 359 39.21 9.94 19.37
N GLY A 360 40.42 9.98 19.92
CA GLY A 360 41.42 11.00 19.64
C GLY A 360 42.32 10.61 18.46
N ASP A 361 42.59 11.63 17.66
CA ASP A 361 43.73 11.87 16.76
C ASP A 361 43.88 11.10 15.43
N GLY A 362 44.02 11.91 14.36
CA GLY A 362 44.33 11.43 13.01
C GLY A 362 43.89 12.31 11.82
N SER A 363 43.85 13.64 11.95
CA SER A 363 43.92 14.68 10.90
C SER A 363 43.10 14.54 9.60
N ALA A 364 42.13 15.44 9.39
CA ALA A 364 42.04 16.32 8.21
C ALA A 364 40.96 17.41 8.40
N SER A 365 41.37 18.67 8.24
CA SER A 365 40.58 19.89 8.47
C SER A 365 39.43 20.09 7.48
N ILE A 366 38.28 20.57 7.96
CA ILE A 366 37.35 21.36 7.15
C ILE A 366 37.26 22.76 7.77
N VAL A 367 37.55 23.73 6.93
CA VAL A 367 37.67 25.16 7.18
C VAL A 367 36.37 25.73 7.71
N ALA A 368 36.46 26.40 8.86
CA ALA A 368 35.45 27.31 9.37
C ALA A 368 35.78 28.76 8.94
N ALA A 369 34.81 29.46 8.36
CA ALA A 369 34.69 30.92 8.33
C ALA A 369 33.27 31.27 7.86
N GLY A 370 32.46 32.10 8.53
CA GLY A 370 32.65 32.83 9.77
C GLY A 370 31.28 33.26 10.33
N ARG A 371 31.15 33.21 11.66
CA ARG A 371 30.05 33.79 12.43
C ARG A 371 30.28 35.29 12.58
N GLY A 372 29.30 36.10 12.17
CA GLY A 372 29.07 37.42 12.75
C GLY A 372 28.36 37.24 14.09
N LYS A 373 29.01 37.69 15.16
CA LYS A 373 28.44 37.84 16.50
C LYS A 373 27.55 39.07 16.53
N ASP A 374 26.39 38.96 17.18
CA ASP A 374 25.83 39.92 18.14
C ASP A 374 24.71 39.18 18.89
N ALA A 375 25.01 38.65 20.09
CA ALA A 375 24.63 39.21 21.40
C ALA A 375 23.13 38.99 21.70
N SER A 376 22.78 37.88 22.35
CA SER A 376 22.62 37.75 23.82
C SER A 376 21.15 37.85 24.26
N SER A 377 20.50 36.70 24.38
CA SER A 377 19.53 36.44 25.46
C SER A 377 19.35 34.92 25.57
N SER A 378 20.19 34.33 26.41
CA SER A 378 19.94 33.01 26.97
C SER A 378 18.88 33.12 28.05
N LEU A 379 17.97 32.13 28.02
CA LEU A 379 17.15 31.54 29.10
C LEU A 379 15.63 31.79 28.98
N PRO A 380 14.78 30.86 29.48
CA PRO A 380 14.99 29.43 29.76
C PRO A 380 13.99 28.54 28.99
N LEU A 381 14.35 27.26 28.94
CA LEU A 381 13.48 26.14 28.57
C LEU A 381 12.12 26.24 29.29
N LEU A 382 11.04 26.18 28.52
CA LEU A 382 9.73 25.79 29.02
C LEU A 382 9.81 24.31 29.41
N ALA A 383 10.07 24.10 30.69
CA ALA A 383 9.51 22.99 31.43
C ALA A 383 7.98 23.20 31.50
N GLU A 384 7.23 22.18 31.10
CA GLU A 384 5.83 21.85 31.42
C GLU A 384 5.08 21.32 30.19
N CYS A 385 5.53 20.14 29.75
CA CYS A 385 4.71 18.96 29.44
C CYS A 385 5.66 17.77 29.58
N ALA A 386 6.15 17.57 30.81
CA ALA A 386 6.74 16.30 31.19
C ALA A 386 5.57 15.32 31.31
N ASP A 387 5.29 14.59 30.24
CA ASP A 387 4.64 13.31 30.39
C ASP A 387 5.61 12.44 31.20
N ASP A 388 5.17 11.99 32.36
CA ASP A 388 5.92 11.30 33.41
C ASP A 388 6.25 9.84 33.01
N SER A 389 6.67 9.65 31.75
CA SER A 389 6.99 8.36 31.15
C SER A 389 8.50 8.21 30.92
N THR A 390 9.32 8.53 31.92
CA THR A 390 10.65 7.91 31.99
C THR A 390 10.42 6.42 32.22
N HIS A 391 10.37 5.65 31.14
CA HIS A 391 10.27 4.21 31.26
C HIS A 391 11.55 3.71 31.94
N PRO A 392 11.45 3.04 33.10
CA PRO A 392 12.63 2.44 33.69
C PRO A 392 13.23 1.46 32.67
N PRO A 393 14.57 1.34 32.61
CA PRO A 393 15.19 0.35 31.74
C PRO A 393 14.59 -1.03 32.03
N PRO A 394 14.43 -1.89 31.00
CA PRO A 394 13.84 -3.21 31.20
C PRO A 394 14.55 -3.96 32.33
N ALA A 395 13.79 -4.68 33.17
CA ALA A 395 14.34 -5.34 34.37
C ALA A 395 15.45 -6.36 34.05
N TRP A 396 15.46 -6.90 32.83
CA TRP A 396 16.49 -7.81 32.35
C TRP A 396 17.80 -7.13 31.92
N MET A 397 17.82 -5.80 31.74
CA MET A 397 18.91 -5.08 31.09
C MET A 397 20.17 -5.04 31.94
N THR A 398 21.15 -5.89 31.58
CA THR A 398 22.48 -5.91 32.20
C THR A 398 23.44 -4.96 31.48
N PRO A 399 24.61 -4.63 32.08
CA PRO A 399 25.65 -3.87 31.39
C PRO A 399 26.11 -4.51 30.08
N ALA A 400 26.22 -5.84 30.04
CA ALA A 400 26.58 -6.56 28.81
C ALA A 400 25.52 -6.42 27.71
N ASP A 401 24.23 -6.37 28.09
CA ASP A 401 23.16 -6.12 27.13
C ASP A 401 23.22 -4.72 26.53
N LYS A 402 23.53 -3.74 27.39
CA LYS A 402 23.74 -2.37 26.97
C LYS A 402 24.90 -2.25 25.98
N ASP A 403 26.03 -2.91 26.28
CA ASP A 403 27.19 -2.94 25.40
C ASP A 403 26.89 -3.58 24.05
N ASN A 404 26.11 -4.67 24.03
CA ASN A 404 25.68 -5.32 22.79
C ASN A 404 24.77 -4.43 21.95
N LEU A 405 23.80 -3.74 22.57
CA LEU A 405 22.93 -2.78 21.89
C LEU A 405 23.74 -1.61 21.29
N PHE A 406 24.69 -1.06 22.03
CA PHE A 406 25.58 -0.02 21.48
C PHE A 406 26.49 -0.52 20.37
N TYR A 407 26.98 -1.77 20.47
CA TYR A 407 27.74 -2.41 19.40
C TYR A 407 26.90 -2.53 18.12
N ILE A 408 25.66 -3.01 18.24
CA ILE A 408 24.68 -3.05 17.14
C ILE A 408 24.49 -1.68 16.50
N LEU A 409 24.21 -0.65 17.31
CA LEU A 409 23.97 0.72 16.84
C LEU A 409 25.20 1.33 16.15
N ARG A 410 26.41 1.11 16.70
CA ARG A 410 27.67 1.61 16.13
C ARG A 410 27.86 1.11 14.71
N TYR A 411 27.77 -0.20 14.50
CA TYR A 411 28.04 -0.79 13.20
C TYR A 411 26.94 -0.52 12.18
N ALA A 412 25.69 -0.46 12.61
CA ALA A 412 24.60 0.00 11.76
C ALA A 412 24.84 1.42 11.23
N ARG A 413 25.28 2.36 12.08
CA ARG A 413 25.64 3.72 11.64
C ARG A 413 26.80 3.74 10.63
N ILE A 414 27.81 2.89 10.82
CA ILE A 414 28.92 2.75 9.86
C ILE A 414 28.39 2.28 8.49
N ARG A 415 27.50 1.28 8.48
CA ARG A 415 26.85 0.79 7.25
C ARG A 415 26.01 1.86 6.56
N LEU A 416 25.16 2.54 7.30
CA LEU A 416 24.33 3.62 6.76
C LEU A 416 25.20 4.69 6.08
N ARG A 417 26.24 5.18 6.77
CA ARG A 417 27.17 6.18 6.23
C ARG A 417 27.85 5.69 4.96
N THR A 418 28.25 4.43 4.91
CA THR A 418 28.88 3.82 3.73
C THR A 418 27.89 3.77 2.57
N ARG A 419 26.66 3.31 2.80
CA ARG A 419 25.60 3.23 1.80
C ARG A 419 25.26 4.60 1.23
N LEU A 420 25.09 5.62 2.07
CA LEU A 420 24.86 6.99 1.64
C LEU A 420 26.03 7.57 0.82
N LYS A 421 27.29 7.29 1.23
CA LYS A 421 28.47 7.68 0.45
C LYS A 421 28.54 7.00 -0.92
N ARG A 422 28.12 5.73 -1.03
CA ARG A 422 28.05 5.01 -2.33
C ARG A 422 27.04 5.69 -3.27
N GLN A 423 25.83 5.98 -2.77
CA GLN A 423 24.79 6.68 -3.51
C GLN A 423 25.25 8.08 -3.98
N GLU A 424 25.91 8.84 -3.10
CA GLU A 424 26.43 10.17 -3.45
C GLU A 424 27.54 10.12 -4.52
N ARG A 425 28.44 9.13 -4.45
CA ARG A 425 29.46 8.94 -5.50
C ARG A 425 28.86 8.58 -6.85
N GLN A 426 27.83 7.74 -6.86
CA GLN A 426 27.09 7.40 -8.08
C GLN A 426 26.44 8.64 -8.69
N ARG A 427 25.90 9.54 -7.86
CA ARG A 427 25.34 10.84 -8.28
C ARG A 427 26.36 11.71 -9.00
N GLN A 428 27.57 11.81 -8.45
CA GLN A 428 28.64 12.63 -9.03
C GLN A 428 29.17 12.09 -10.36
N ARG A 429 29.02 10.79 -10.63
CA ARG A 429 29.49 10.16 -11.88
C ARG A 429 28.59 10.45 -13.10
N GLY A 430 27.34 10.88 -12.91
CA GLY A 430 26.41 11.14 -14.01
C GLY A 430 26.00 9.88 -14.79
N ALA A 431 25.22 10.05 -15.87
CA ALA A 431 24.87 8.98 -16.79
C ALA A 431 26.03 8.70 -17.76
N GLY A 432 26.37 7.42 -17.99
CA GLY A 432 27.49 7.02 -18.84
C GLY A 432 27.41 5.57 -19.32
N ILE A 433 28.27 5.20 -20.28
CA ILE A 433 28.41 3.82 -20.77
C ILE A 433 29.80 3.32 -20.36
N GLU A 434 29.84 2.31 -19.52
CA GLU A 434 31.05 1.55 -19.15
C GLU A 434 30.75 0.06 -19.39
N ASP A 435 31.66 -0.66 -20.06
CA ASP A 435 31.51 -2.09 -20.41
C ASP A 435 30.20 -2.46 -21.14
N GLY A 436 29.69 -1.57 -22.00
CA GLY A 436 28.47 -1.81 -22.78
C GLY A 436 27.18 -1.86 -21.94
N ARG A 437 27.24 -1.51 -20.65
CA ARG A 437 26.07 -1.29 -19.80
C ARG A 437 25.77 0.20 -19.73
N GLU A 438 24.53 0.55 -20.05
CA GLU A 438 24.01 1.92 -19.96
C GLU A 438 23.70 2.23 -18.49
N TRP A 439 24.39 3.22 -17.89
CA TRP A 439 24.13 3.65 -16.52
C TRP A 439 23.14 4.79 -16.51
N VAL A 440 22.01 4.56 -15.83
CA VAL A 440 20.98 5.55 -15.56
C VAL A 440 21.53 6.58 -14.54
N PRO A 441 21.17 7.88 -14.64
CA PRO A 441 21.55 8.86 -13.62
C PRO A 441 21.15 8.39 -12.21
N ALA A 442 22.04 8.62 -11.23
CA ALA A 442 21.83 8.12 -9.88
C ALA A 442 20.52 8.64 -9.28
N THR A 443 19.85 7.77 -8.53
CA THR A 443 18.66 8.13 -7.76
C THR A 443 19.03 9.24 -6.77
N PRO A 444 18.35 10.40 -6.79
CA PRO A 444 18.59 11.45 -5.80
C PRO A 444 18.29 10.93 -4.38
N PRO A 445 18.97 11.44 -3.34
CA PRO A 445 18.77 10.98 -1.98
C PRO A 445 17.30 11.12 -1.60
N MET A 446 16.73 10.00 -1.19
CA MET A 446 15.38 9.92 -0.68
C MET A 446 15.40 10.43 0.76
N ASP A 447 14.79 11.59 0.99
CA ASP A 447 14.51 12.02 2.36
C ASP A 447 13.32 11.20 2.87
N PHE A 448 13.60 10.25 3.77
CA PHE A 448 12.62 9.32 4.33
C PHE A 448 11.88 9.90 5.54
N SER A 449 12.10 11.17 5.89
CA SER A 449 11.45 11.84 7.02
C SER A 449 10.03 12.36 6.69
N LEU A 450 9.34 11.72 5.75
CA LEU A 450 7.95 12.05 5.47
C LEU A 450 7.08 11.57 6.64
N PRO A 451 6.19 12.41 7.19
CA PRO A 451 5.22 11.98 8.19
C PRO A 451 4.27 10.96 7.57
N ASP A 452 4.05 9.85 8.27
CA ASP A 452 3.01 8.88 7.96
C ASP A 452 1.84 9.10 8.94
N PRO A 453 0.58 9.09 8.47
CA PRO A 453 -0.58 9.26 9.34
C PRO A 453 -0.80 8.01 10.19
N LEU A 454 -0.81 8.16 11.51
CA LEU A 454 -1.23 7.13 12.45
C LEU A 454 -2.73 7.29 12.75
N ILE A 455 -3.52 6.38 12.21
CA ILE A 455 -4.98 6.40 12.30
C ILE A 455 -5.45 5.33 13.28
N LYS A 456 -6.25 5.72 14.28
CA LYS A 456 -6.93 4.81 15.20
C LYS A 456 -8.43 4.83 14.94
N VAL A 457 -9.02 3.67 14.72
CA VAL A 457 -10.46 3.52 14.43
C VAL A 457 -11.10 2.46 15.31
N LYS A 458 -12.41 2.57 15.53
CA LYS A 458 -13.23 1.57 16.22
C LYS A 458 -14.55 1.40 15.48
N GLY A 459 -14.71 0.27 14.79
CA GLY A 459 -15.86 0.08 13.92
C GLY A 459 -15.85 1.10 12.78
N THR A 460 -16.88 1.93 12.69
CA THR A 460 -17.02 3.03 11.71
C THR A 460 -16.58 4.40 12.24
N GLU A 461 -16.10 4.47 13.48
CA GLU A 461 -15.71 5.71 14.16
C GLU A 461 -14.20 5.93 14.11
N VAL A 462 -13.78 7.16 13.79
CA VAL A 462 -12.38 7.58 13.86
C VAL A 462 -12.09 8.10 15.27
N LEU A 463 -11.15 7.47 15.98
CA LEU A 463 -10.74 7.88 17.32
C LEU A 463 -9.69 8.98 17.29
N SER A 464 -8.69 8.85 16.41
CA SER A 464 -7.63 9.84 16.25
C SER A 464 -6.91 9.69 14.93
N VAL A 465 -6.45 10.81 14.38
CA VAL A 465 -5.46 10.89 13.30
C VAL A 465 -4.30 11.72 13.85
N THR A 466 -3.11 11.14 13.95
CA THR A 466 -1.92 11.80 14.49
C THR A 466 -0.73 11.60 13.57
N ASP A 467 0.14 12.61 13.49
CA ASP A 467 1.38 12.46 12.72
C ASP A 467 2.31 11.49 13.43
N GLN A 468 2.62 10.39 12.77
CA GLN A 468 3.83 9.68 13.07
C GLN A 468 4.88 10.19 12.10
N VAL A 469 5.56 11.27 12.49
CA VAL A 469 6.90 11.51 11.94
C VAL A 469 7.67 10.27 12.37
N ILE A 470 7.94 9.37 11.41
CA ILE A 470 9.00 8.40 11.57
C ILE A 470 10.28 9.23 11.52
N SER A 471 10.51 9.96 12.61
CA SER A 471 11.78 10.55 12.91
C SER A 471 12.75 9.41 12.67
N THR A 472 13.72 9.68 11.81
CA THR A 472 14.87 8.82 11.55
C THR A 472 15.73 8.74 12.80
N GLN A 473 15.11 8.37 13.92
CA GLN A 473 15.72 8.05 15.19
C GLN A 473 16.69 6.92 14.90
N ASP A 474 17.89 7.05 15.45
CA ASP A 474 19.03 6.18 15.15
C ASP A 474 18.67 4.70 15.33
N ALA A 475 17.80 4.36 16.29
CA ALA A 475 17.40 2.99 16.58
C ALA A 475 16.66 2.30 15.41
N ARG A 476 15.67 2.96 14.78
CA ARG A 476 14.89 2.39 13.66
C ARG A 476 15.76 2.18 12.43
N LEU A 477 16.58 3.19 12.10
CA LEU A 477 17.56 3.08 11.01
C LEU A 477 18.58 1.98 11.28
N ALA A 478 18.99 1.81 12.54
CA ALA A 478 19.99 0.82 12.87
C ALA A 478 19.51 -0.62 12.66
N VAL A 479 18.28 -0.92 13.10
CA VAL A 479 17.64 -2.20 12.82
C VAL A 479 17.50 -2.41 11.30
N ALA A 480 17.03 -1.39 10.58
CA ALA A 480 16.90 -1.46 9.12
C ALA A 480 18.23 -1.81 8.43
N GLU A 481 19.36 -1.20 8.83
CA GLU A 481 20.68 -1.49 8.24
C GLU A 481 21.16 -2.92 8.50
N LEU A 482 20.91 -3.46 9.69
CA LEU A 482 21.28 -4.86 9.99
C LEU A 482 20.36 -5.85 9.26
N MET A 483 19.08 -5.53 9.09
CA MET A 483 18.19 -6.32 8.24
C MET A 483 18.62 -6.26 6.77
N ILE A 484 19.04 -5.09 6.27
CA ILE A 484 19.62 -4.96 4.92
C ILE A 484 20.88 -5.81 4.78
N ALA A 485 21.76 -5.83 5.80
CA ALA A 485 22.95 -6.68 5.80
C ALA A 485 22.60 -8.19 5.77
N ALA A 486 21.63 -8.63 6.58
CA ALA A 486 21.18 -10.02 6.58
C ALA A 486 20.59 -10.44 5.22
N ASN A 487 19.74 -9.58 4.65
CA ASN A 487 19.17 -9.73 3.31
C ASN A 487 20.27 -9.81 2.22
N GLU A 488 21.31 -9.01 2.35
CA GLU A 488 22.48 -9.03 1.46
C GLU A 488 23.25 -10.35 1.57
N VAL A 489 23.48 -10.87 2.77
CA VAL A 489 24.14 -12.17 3.01
C VAL A 489 23.38 -13.29 2.30
N CYS A 490 22.07 -13.40 2.51
CA CYS A 490 21.24 -14.39 1.84
C CYS A 490 21.35 -14.30 0.32
N SER A 491 21.34 -13.08 -0.23
CA SER A 491 21.52 -12.82 -1.66
C SER A 491 22.89 -13.27 -2.18
N ARG A 492 23.98 -12.93 -1.47
CA ARG A 492 25.34 -13.32 -1.85
C ARG A 492 25.52 -14.83 -1.84
N ILE A 493 25.04 -15.53 -0.81
CA ILE A 493 25.13 -16.99 -0.71
C ILE A 493 24.38 -17.66 -1.86
N ALA A 494 23.15 -17.24 -2.13
CA ALA A 494 22.37 -17.81 -3.22
C ALA A 494 23.01 -17.56 -4.59
N GLN A 495 23.50 -16.35 -4.86
CA GLN A 495 24.18 -16.04 -6.12
C GLN A 495 25.47 -16.85 -6.29
N ALA A 496 26.28 -16.99 -5.24
CA ALA A 496 27.51 -17.77 -5.26
C ALA A 496 27.28 -19.28 -5.48
N ASN A 497 26.11 -19.79 -5.06
CA ASN A 497 25.75 -21.20 -5.18
C ASN A 497 24.73 -21.47 -6.30
N HIS A 498 24.43 -20.49 -7.15
CA HIS A 498 23.45 -20.58 -8.23
C HIS A 498 22.05 -21.05 -7.78
N ILE A 499 21.60 -20.60 -6.61
CA ILE A 499 20.28 -20.91 -6.05
C ILE A 499 19.28 -19.87 -6.53
N SER A 500 18.26 -20.30 -7.28
CA SER A 500 17.15 -19.42 -7.69
C SER A 500 16.25 -19.10 -6.50
N MET A 501 15.96 -17.83 -6.28
CA MET A 501 15.10 -17.36 -5.18
C MET A 501 14.51 -15.98 -5.53
N PRO A 502 13.54 -15.44 -4.77
CA PRO A 502 12.90 -14.18 -5.11
C PRO A 502 13.79 -12.96 -4.75
N PHE A 503 14.75 -12.63 -5.60
CA PHE A 503 15.55 -11.41 -5.48
C PHE A 503 14.69 -10.16 -5.56
N ARG A 504 15.10 -9.10 -4.88
CA ARG A 504 14.36 -7.84 -4.81
C ARG A 504 15.16 -6.72 -5.47
N GLY A 505 14.62 -6.14 -6.54
CA GLY A 505 15.28 -5.05 -7.25
C GLY A 505 14.31 -4.18 -8.05
N THR A 506 14.83 -3.10 -8.62
CA THR A 506 14.04 -2.12 -9.39
C THR A 506 13.99 -2.49 -10.87
N ARG A 507 12.83 -2.30 -11.50
CA ARG A 507 12.67 -2.52 -12.94
C ARG A 507 13.46 -1.50 -13.74
N ALA A 508 13.76 -1.83 -15.00
CA ALA A 508 14.19 -0.83 -15.97
C ALA A 508 13.18 0.32 -16.04
N LEU A 509 13.68 1.55 -16.15
CA LEU A 509 12.85 2.75 -16.22
C LEU A 509 11.89 2.67 -17.42
N SER A 510 10.62 3.04 -17.22
CA SER A 510 9.70 3.25 -18.35
C SER A 510 9.96 4.59 -19.02
N SER A 511 9.36 4.81 -20.20
CA SER A 511 9.37 6.11 -20.87
C SER A 511 8.96 7.25 -19.94
N ASP A 512 7.96 7.02 -19.09
CA ASP A 512 7.42 8.03 -18.19
C ASP A 512 8.44 8.42 -17.09
N HIS A 513 9.21 7.46 -16.58
CA HIS A 513 10.25 7.72 -15.58
C HIS A 513 11.46 8.42 -16.20
N LEU A 514 11.84 8.03 -17.42
CA LEU A 514 12.88 8.73 -18.19
C LEU A 514 12.47 10.17 -18.49
N VAL A 515 11.23 10.38 -18.90
CA VAL A 515 10.67 11.74 -19.07
C VAL A 515 10.73 12.49 -17.75
N ALA A 516 10.35 11.88 -16.62
CA ALA A 516 10.41 12.54 -15.31
C ALA A 516 11.83 13.00 -14.92
N HIS A 517 12.89 12.27 -15.29
CA HIS A 517 14.28 12.67 -15.04
C HIS A 517 14.70 13.95 -15.78
N TYR A 518 14.15 14.16 -16.99
CA TYR A 518 14.47 15.29 -17.85
C TYR A 518 13.32 16.29 -17.97
N TYR A 519 12.27 16.10 -17.17
CA TYR A 519 11.08 16.92 -17.26
C TYR A 519 11.42 18.33 -16.78
N THR A 520 11.42 19.24 -17.74
CA THR A 520 11.40 20.68 -17.52
C THR A 520 9.98 21.17 -17.79
N GLU A 521 9.49 22.11 -16.98
CA GLU A 521 8.18 22.72 -17.23
C GLU A 521 8.11 23.27 -18.68
N PRO A 522 6.97 23.09 -19.39
CA PRO A 522 6.80 23.61 -20.74
C PRO A 522 7.01 25.12 -20.83
N GLU A 523 7.48 25.60 -21.98
CA GLU A 523 7.57 27.05 -22.25
C GLU A 523 6.22 27.74 -22.01
N GLY A 524 6.21 28.75 -21.13
CA GLY A 524 5.00 29.49 -20.73
C GLY A 524 4.39 29.06 -19.39
N VAL A 525 4.81 27.93 -18.81
CA VAL A 525 4.50 27.57 -17.42
C VAL A 525 5.49 28.28 -16.51
N GLN A 526 5.03 29.31 -15.81
CA GLN A 526 5.82 29.99 -14.77
C GLN A 526 5.58 29.32 -13.43
N THR A 527 6.64 28.78 -12.83
CA THR A 527 6.64 28.42 -11.42
C THR A 527 6.68 29.70 -10.61
N LEU A 528 5.71 29.88 -9.71
CA LEU A 528 5.75 31.00 -8.78
C LEU A 528 6.85 30.71 -7.74
N THR A 529 7.75 31.67 -7.52
CA THR A 529 8.80 31.54 -6.50
C THR A 529 8.20 31.71 -5.11
N SER A 530 8.70 30.93 -4.15
CA SER A 530 8.46 31.12 -2.72
C SER A 530 8.68 32.57 -2.30
N LEU A 531 7.94 33.05 -1.29
CA LEU A 531 8.14 34.39 -0.72
C LEU A 531 9.52 34.52 -0.04
N ASP A 532 10.12 33.40 0.43
CA ASP A 532 11.47 33.33 0.98
C ASP A 532 12.33 32.28 0.25
N THR A 533 13.43 32.70 -0.37
CA THR A 533 14.37 31.82 -1.08
C THR A 533 15.43 31.18 -0.17
N SER A 534 15.50 31.58 1.10
CA SER A 534 16.52 31.12 2.07
C SER A 534 16.10 29.93 2.93
N HIS A 535 14.83 29.50 2.82
CA HIS A 535 14.23 28.45 3.63
C HIS A 535 13.49 27.45 2.75
N THR A 536 13.77 26.16 2.90
CA THR A 536 13.03 25.09 2.22
C THR A 536 11.90 24.63 3.14
N PHE A 537 10.67 24.90 2.74
CA PHE A 537 9.48 24.55 3.52
C PHE A 537 9.23 23.03 3.44
N LEU A 538 8.60 22.46 4.45
CA LEU A 538 8.24 21.04 4.47
C LEU A 538 7.41 20.67 3.24
N ALA A 539 6.45 21.52 2.86
CA ALA A 539 5.65 21.37 1.65
C ALA A 539 6.53 21.23 0.39
N GLU A 540 7.60 22.01 0.30
CA GLU A 540 8.58 21.94 -0.78
C GLU A 540 9.44 20.68 -0.66
N ALA A 541 9.87 20.30 0.55
CA ALA A 541 10.66 19.10 0.81
C ALA A 541 9.88 17.81 0.45
N MET A 542 8.61 17.72 0.85
CA MET A 542 7.69 16.63 0.53
C MET A 542 7.52 16.49 -0.98
N GLN A 543 7.26 17.59 -1.68
CA GLN A 543 7.09 17.58 -3.12
C GLN A 543 8.39 17.21 -3.85
N SER A 544 9.52 17.74 -3.38
CA SER A 544 10.84 17.35 -3.87
C SER A 544 11.02 15.84 -3.74
N SER A 545 10.62 15.24 -2.62
CA SER A 545 10.62 13.78 -2.42
C SER A 545 9.65 13.03 -3.35
N VAL A 546 8.43 13.53 -3.57
CA VAL A 546 7.46 12.92 -4.51
C VAL A 546 7.97 12.95 -5.95
N ARG A 547 8.60 14.04 -6.39
CA ARG A 547 9.24 14.11 -7.71
C ARG A 547 10.42 13.17 -7.82
N ARG A 548 11.25 13.07 -6.78
CA ARG A 548 12.34 12.10 -6.76
C ARG A 548 11.81 10.67 -6.92
N LEU A 549 10.71 10.34 -6.24
CA LEU A 549 10.03 9.05 -6.37
C LEU A 549 9.49 8.78 -7.78
N SER A 550 9.03 9.80 -8.52
CA SER A 550 8.51 9.59 -9.88
C SER A 550 9.59 9.26 -10.90
N THR A 551 10.87 9.46 -10.56
CA THR A 551 12.01 9.10 -11.42
C THR A 551 12.44 7.64 -11.27
N VAL A 552 11.98 6.92 -10.25
CA VAL A 552 12.37 5.53 -10.00
C VAL A 552 11.19 4.58 -10.15
N THR A 553 11.47 3.38 -10.66
CA THR A 553 10.45 2.34 -10.72
C THR A 553 10.28 1.66 -9.36
N ARG A 554 9.09 1.12 -9.13
CA ARG A 554 8.83 0.29 -7.96
C ARG A 554 9.73 -0.95 -7.95
N ALA A 555 10.24 -1.31 -6.78
CA ALA A 555 10.95 -2.57 -6.59
C ALA A 555 9.98 -3.76 -6.73
N ILE A 556 10.46 -4.84 -7.35
CA ILE A 556 9.72 -6.08 -7.62
C ILE A 556 10.51 -7.30 -7.17
N TYR A 557 9.82 -8.43 -7.05
CA TYR A 557 10.49 -9.72 -6.94
C TYR A 557 10.81 -10.29 -8.31
N HIS A 558 12.00 -10.85 -8.46
CA HIS A 558 12.49 -11.48 -9.67
C HIS A 558 13.34 -12.70 -9.33
N HIS A 559 13.28 -13.74 -10.17
CA HIS A 559 13.97 -15.02 -9.95
C HIS A 559 15.48 -14.96 -10.25
N VAL A 560 15.90 -13.89 -10.93
CA VAL A 560 17.31 -13.55 -11.24
C VAL A 560 17.67 -12.24 -10.53
N PRO A 561 18.91 -12.06 -10.03
CA PRO A 561 19.34 -10.83 -9.37
C PRO A 561 19.10 -9.58 -10.22
N LEU A 562 18.52 -8.56 -9.59
CA LEU A 562 18.30 -7.24 -10.17
C LEU A 562 18.99 -6.19 -9.30
N HIS A 563 19.46 -5.10 -9.92
CA HIS A 563 19.94 -3.95 -9.17
C HIS A 563 18.77 -3.29 -8.45
N HIS A 564 18.97 -2.93 -7.18
CA HIS A 564 18.02 -2.21 -6.36
C HIS A 564 18.44 -0.74 -6.25
N ALA A 565 17.86 0.14 -7.07
CA ALA A 565 18.26 1.54 -7.16
C ALA A 565 18.27 2.26 -5.80
N GLY A 566 17.23 2.07 -4.98
CA GLY A 566 17.13 2.72 -3.66
C GLY A 566 18.15 2.25 -2.61
N LEU A 567 18.82 1.11 -2.82
CA LEU A 567 19.85 0.57 -1.91
C LEU A 567 21.24 0.55 -2.56
N ASP A 568 21.31 0.85 -3.86
CA ASP A 568 22.48 0.76 -4.72
C ASP A 568 23.26 -0.57 -4.57
N THR A 569 22.58 -1.69 -4.80
CA THR A 569 23.20 -3.02 -4.74
C THR A 569 22.48 -4.02 -5.64
N THR A 570 23.20 -5.02 -6.16
CA THR A 570 22.64 -6.21 -6.84
C THR A 570 22.51 -7.41 -5.91
N PHE A 571 22.98 -7.29 -4.68
CA PHE A 571 22.94 -8.36 -3.67
C PHE A 571 21.79 -8.10 -2.70
N TYR A 572 20.55 -8.20 -3.17
CA TYR A 572 19.39 -7.98 -2.30
C TYR A 572 18.24 -8.97 -2.54
N THR A 573 17.72 -9.51 -1.44
CA THR A 573 16.54 -10.36 -1.35
C THR A 573 15.87 -10.09 0.00
N HIS A 574 14.59 -10.37 0.17
CA HIS A 574 13.99 -10.30 1.51
C HIS A 574 14.03 -11.67 2.19
N SER A 575 14.56 -11.73 3.41
CA SER A 575 14.67 -12.95 4.21
C SER A 575 14.43 -12.73 5.71
N THR A 576 14.10 -11.52 6.13
CA THR A 576 14.03 -11.12 7.55
C THR A 576 12.62 -11.07 8.10
N SER A 577 11.58 -11.38 7.31
CA SER A 577 10.18 -11.26 7.75
C SER A 577 9.22 -12.31 7.16
N PRO A 578 9.47 -13.61 7.41
CA PRO A 578 8.69 -14.70 6.83
C PRO A 578 7.30 -14.87 7.41
N LEU A 579 6.94 -14.25 8.54
CA LEU A 579 5.56 -14.30 9.07
C LEU A 579 4.61 -13.42 8.26
N ARG A 580 5.15 -12.37 7.62
CA ARG A 580 4.37 -11.34 6.90
C ARG A 580 4.71 -11.21 5.42
N ARG A 581 5.76 -11.86 4.91
CA ARG A 581 6.14 -11.87 3.49
C ARG A 581 6.40 -13.28 2.99
N TYR A 582 5.65 -13.70 1.99
CA TYR A 582 5.77 -15.05 1.44
C TYR A 582 7.08 -15.24 0.66
N ALA A 583 7.62 -14.16 0.08
CA ALA A 583 8.94 -14.20 -0.57
C ALA A 583 10.05 -14.65 0.41
N ASP A 584 10.02 -14.18 1.65
CA ASP A 584 10.99 -14.53 2.68
C ASP A 584 10.89 -16.02 3.06
N MET A 585 9.67 -16.58 3.12
CA MET A 585 9.47 -18.02 3.28
C MET A 585 10.09 -18.83 2.14
N LEU A 586 9.98 -18.37 0.89
CA LEU A 586 10.62 -19.04 -0.25
C LEU A 586 12.15 -18.97 -0.18
N VAL A 587 12.72 -17.85 0.28
CA VAL A 587 14.17 -17.73 0.53
C VAL A 587 14.61 -18.73 1.60
N HIS A 588 13.88 -18.80 2.71
CA HIS A 588 14.15 -19.75 3.80
C HIS A 588 14.08 -21.19 3.29
N HIS A 589 13.05 -21.55 2.53
CA HIS A 589 12.91 -22.88 1.92
C HIS A 589 14.12 -23.26 1.07
N GLN A 590 14.54 -22.39 0.15
CA GLN A 590 15.66 -22.66 -0.75
C GLN A 590 16.99 -22.78 0.02
N LEU A 591 17.25 -21.87 0.97
CA LEU A 591 18.50 -21.90 1.75
C LEU A 591 18.55 -23.06 2.74
N LYS A 592 17.42 -23.42 3.37
CA LYS A 592 17.33 -24.62 4.22
C LYS A 592 17.57 -25.88 3.41
N THR A 593 16.95 -25.99 2.23
CA THR A 593 17.17 -27.11 1.30
C THR A 593 18.65 -27.24 0.92
N TRP A 594 19.31 -26.13 0.63
CA TRP A 594 20.76 -26.10 0.36
C TRP A 594 21.59 -26.57 1.56
N LEU A 595 21.32 -26.06 2.77
CA LEU A 595 22.02 -26.48 4.00
C LEU A 595 21.87 -27.99 4.26
N TRP A 596 20.68 -28.53 4.05
CA TRP A 596 20.41 -29.96 4.24
C TRP A 596 21.17 -30.85 3.25
N GLN A 597 21.31 -30.42 1.99
CA GLN A 597 22.10 -31.15 1.01
C GLN A 597 23.60 -31.11 1.33
N GLN A 598 24.12 -29.98 1.83
CA GLN A 598 25.51 -29.88 2.26
C GLN A 598 25.81 -30.85 3.42
N HIS A 599 24.91 -30.93 4.40
CA HIS A 599 25.05 -31.85 5.52
C HIS A 599 25.09 -33.32 5.06
N ARG A 600 24.17 -33.74 4.18
CA ARG A 600 24.15 -35.11 3.63
C ARG A 600 25.33 -35.43 2.72
N GLY A 601 25.83 -34.45 1.95
CA GLY A 601 26.99 -34.62 1.09
C GLY A 601 28.31 -34.79 1.86
N GLY A 602 28.40 -34.18 3.05
CA GLY A 602 29.55 -34.26 3.95
C GLY A 602 29.75 -35.62 4.62
N ASP A 603 28.68 -36.40 4.82
CA ASP A 603 28.71 -37.71 5.50
C ASP A 603 29.08 -38.90 4.59
N SER A 604 29.60 -38.64 3.39
CA SER A 604 30.06 -39.69 2.45
C SER A 604 31.33 -40.45 2.89
N CYS A 605 31.82 -40.22 4.11
CA CYS A 605 32.90 -40.99 4.74
C CYS A 605 32.50 -41.48 6.14
N GLY A 606 31.40 -42.22 6.28
CA GLY A 606 31.02 -42.84 7.55
C GLY A 606 29.84 -43.78 7.43
N LYS A 607 30.08 -45.09 7.53
CA LYS A 607 29.01 -46.10 7.60
C LYS A 607 28.17 -45.89 8.87
N GLY A 608 26.86 -45.69 8.68
CA GLY A 608 25.83 -46.17 9.59
C GLY A 608 25.19 -45.15 10.53
N ALA A 609 24.07 -44.57 10.09
CA ALA A 609 22.90 -44.40 10.95
C ALA A 609 21.66 -44.30 10.04
N ALA A 610 20.87 -45.36 10.02
CA ALA A 610 19.51 -45.33 9.52
C ALA A 610 18.66 -44.47 10.46
N ALA A 611 18.67 -43.15 10.28
CA ALA A 611 17.74 -42.25 10.92
C ALA A 611 16.50 -42.10 10.01
N SER A 612 15.36 -42.58 10.53
CA SER A 612 13.96 -42.42 10.09
C SER A 612 13.71 -41.75 8.72
N MET A 613 13.29 -42.57 7.75
CA MET A 613 12.79 -42.17 6.42
C MET A 613 11.37 -41.56 6.44
N GLU A 614 11.02 -40.65 7.37
CA GLU A 614 9.63 -40.13 7.45
C GLU A 614 9.43 -38.66 7.04
N ALA A 615 10.50 -37.87 6.85
CA ALA A 615 10.36 -36.52 6.30
C ALA A 615 10.73 -36.51 4.80
N ALA A 616 9.73 -36.30 3.94
CA ALA A 616 9.91 -36.21 2.49
C ALA A 616 11.00 -35.17 2.15
N PRO A 617 11.87 -35.45 1.16
CA PRO A 617 12.95 -34.54 0.80
C PRO A 617 12.36 -33.21 0.31
N GLN A 618 12.63 -32.11 1.02
CA GLN A 618 12.39 -30.78 0.48
C GLN A 618 13.28 -30.61 -0.75
N GLN A 619 12.65 -30.38 -1.90
CA GLN A 619 13.33 -30.16 -3.17
C GLN A 619 13.48 -28.66 -3.40
N PHE A 620 14.53 -28.30 -4.16
CA PHE A 620 14.64 -26.94 -4.65
C PHE A 620 13.43 -26.61 -5.52
N ILE A 621 12.90 -25.41 -5.34
CA ILE A 621 11.93 -24.84 -6.26
C ILE A 621 12.66 -24.57 -7.58
N PRO A 622 12.20 -25.14 -8.70
CA PRO A 622 12.87 -24.92 -9.98
C PRO A 622 12.68 -23.48 -10.45
N GLU A 623 13.64 -22.97 -11.23
CA GLU A 623 13.69 -21.57 -11.66
C GLU A 623 12.41 -21.10 -12.37
N TYR A 624 11.80 -21.93 -13.22
CA TYR A 624 10.55 -21.58 -13.91
C TYR A 624 9.36 -21.40 -12.95
N ALA A 625 9.31 -22.21 -11.88
CA ALA A 625 8.30 -22.10 -10.84
C ALA A 625 8.57 -20.86 -9.99
N MET A 626 9.85 -20.61 -9.63
CA MET A 626 10.27 -19.41 -8.93
C MET A 626 9.91 -18.13 -9.70
N ALA A 627 10.11 -18.10 -11.02
CA ALA A 627 9.72 -16.99 -11.88
C ALA A 627 8.21 -16.71 -11.81
N SER A 628 7.39 -17.77 -11.87
CA SER A 628 5.93 -17.68 -11.76
C SER A 628 5.49 -17.18 -10.37
N LEU A 629 6.13 -17.67 -9.31
CA LEU A 629 5.89 -17.21 -7.94
C LEU A 629 6.27 -15.74 -7.77
N CYS A 630 7.43 -15.30 -8.27
CA CYS A 630 7.89 -13.91 -8.20
C CYS A 630 6.91 -12.94 -8.87
N ALA A 631 6.40 -13.29 -10.06
CA ALA A 631 5.41 -12.49 -10.77
C ALA A 631 4.11 -12.38 -9.95
N MET A 632 3.62 -13.52 -9.44
CA MET A 632 2.41 -13.60 -8.62
C MET A 632 2.51 -12.78 -7.32
N ILE A 633 3.64 -12.90 -6.60
CA ILE A 633 3.90 -12.13 -5.37
C ILE A 633 3.94 -10.64 -5.68
N SER A 634 4.64 -10.23 -6.74
CA SER A 634 4.76 -8.82 -7.11
C SER A 634 3.40 -8.19 -7.41
N THR A 635 2.53 -8.87 -8.18
CA THR A 635 1.17 -8.39 -8.47
C THR A 635 0.31 -8.27 -7.22
N LYS A 636 0.43 -9.20 -6.29
CA LYS A 636 -0.37 -9.17 -5.06
C LYS A 636 0.10 -8.16 -4.05
N GLN A 637 1.41 -7.99 -3.92
CA GLN A 637 1.97 -6.93 -3.09
C GLN A 637 1.53 -5.54 -3.59
N GLU A 638 1.45 -5.37 -4.92
CA GLU A 638 0.91 -4.15 -5.53
C GLU A 638 -0.56 -3.92 -5.15
N ARG A 639 -1.41 -4.96 -5.24
CA ARG A 639 -2.82 -4.87 -4.82
C ARG A 639 -2.97 -4.57 -3.33
N ALA A 640 -2.21 -5.24 -2.47
CA ALA A 640 -2.24 -4.99 -1.04
C ALA A 640 -1.84 -3.54 -0.70
N SER A 641 -0.83 -3.01 -1.38
CA SER A 641 -0.39 -1.62 -1.24
C SER A 641 -1.46 -0.62 -1.66
N LEU A 642 -2.11 -0.83 -2.82
CA LEU A 642 -3.21 0.04 -3.26
C LEU A 642 -4.38 0.04 -2.27
N LEU A 643 -4.71 -1.14 -1.72
CA LEU A 643 -5.74 -1.27 -0.69
C LEU A 643 -5.37 -0.53 0.61
N GLN A 644 -4.11 -0.60 1.05
CA GLN A 644 -3.62 0.16 2.20
C GLN A 644 -3.76 1.66 1.97
N ASP A 645 -3.26 2.15 0.83
CA ASP A 645 -3.32 3.57 0.46
C ASP A 645 -4.77 4.08 0.40
N ASN A 646 -5.66 3.31 -0.23
CA ASN A 646 -7.08 3.66 -0.35
C ASN A 646 -7.81 3.62 0.99
N SER A 647 -7.47 2.65 1.87
CA SER A 647 -8.04 2.59 3.21
C SER A 647 -7.59 3.77 4.07
N THR A 648 -6.29 4.09 4.07
CA THR A 648 -5.74 5.26 4.77
C THR A 648 -6.43 6.55 4.32
N ARG A 649 -6.56 6.77 3.01
CA ARG A 649 -7.28 7.92 2.45
C ARG A 649 -8.75 7.95 2.88
N PHE A 650 -9.44 6.82 2.84
CA PHE A 650 -10.83 6.71 3.28
C PHE A 650 -11.01 7.21 4.72
N TRP A 651 -10.17 6.73 5.65
CA TRP A 651 -10.31 7.09 7.05
C TRP A 651 -9.95 8.54 7.36
N ILE A 652 -8.98 9.10 6.64
CA ILE A 652 -8.65 10.52 6.76
C ILE A 652 -9.83 11.38 6.27
N LEU A 653 -10.44 11.05 5.14
CA LEU A 653 -11.59 11.78 4.64
C LEU A 653 -12.81 11.60 5.56
N ARG A 654 -12.97 10.42 6.15
CA ARG A 654 -14.01 10.18 7.14
C ARG A 654 -13.82 11.03 8.39
N TYR A 655 -12.59 11.19 8.85
CA TYR A 655 -12.24 12.07 9.96
C TYR A 655 -12.67 13.52 9.69
N LEU A 656 -12.40 14.05 8.49
CA LEU A 656 -12.86 15.38 8.08
C LEU A 656 -14.40 15.50 8.06
N GLU A 657 -15.08 14.49 7.53
CA GLU A 657 -16.54 14.45 7.50
C GLU A 657 -17.14 14.48 8.92
N ASP A 658 -16.52 13.77 9.86
CA ASP A 658 -16.94 13.73 11.27
C ASP A 658 -16.67 15.06 11.97
N LEU A 659 -15.55 15.73 11.69
CA LEU A 659 -15.23 17.07 12.18
C LEU A 659 -16.24 18.13 11.71
N GLU A 660 -16.61 18.11 10.42
CA GLU A 660 -17.64 19.02 9.89
C GLU A 660 -19.00 18.81 10.56
N ARG A 661 -19.38 17.55 10.78
CA ARG A 661 -20.64 17.21 11.45
C ARG A 661 -20.66 17.71 12.90
N ALA A 662 -19.58 17.45 13.64
CA ALA A 662 -19.45 17.90 15.03
C ALA A 662 -19.48 19.43 15.15
N SER A 663 -18.84 20.14 14.21
CA SER A 663 -18.90 21.61 14.15
C SER A 663 -20.32 22.12 13.88
N ALA A 664 -21.05 21.50 12.96
CA ALA A 664 -22.43 21.84 12.65
C ALA A 664 -23.36 21.62 13.86
N ASP A 665 -23.20 20.51 14.57
CA ASP A 665 -23.98 20.18 15.77
C ASP A 665 -23.70 21.15 16.92
N ALA A 666 -22.44 21.50 17.17
CA ALA A 666 -22.06 22.49 18.16
C ALA A 666 -22.65 23.88 17.84
N ALA A 667 -22.60 24.29 16.57
CA ALA A 667 -23.18 25.55 16.11
C ALA A 667 -24.72 25.56 16.18
N ALA A 668 -25.38 24.39 16.10
CA ALA A 668 -26.82 24.25 16.29
C ALA A 668 -27.19 24.34 17.78
N ALA A 669 -26.42 23.68 18.66
CA ALA A 669 -26.60 23.72 20.11
C ALA A 669 -26.44 25.14 20.68
N ALA A 670 -25.43 25.89 20.21
CA ALA A 670 -25.19 27.27 20.63
C ALA A 670 -26.32 28.25 20.23
N ARG A 671 -27.09 27.94 19.17
CA ARG A 671 -28.12 28.82 18.60
C ARG A 671 -29.55 28.58 19.13
N GLY A 672 -29.73 27.72 20.13
CA GLY A 672 -31.00 27.57 20.85
C GLY A 672 -32.22 27.29 19.95
N GLY A 673 -32.06 26.53 18.87
CA GLY A 673 -33.16 26.02 18.05
C GLY A 673 -33.91 27.03 17.16
N ARG A 674 -33.36 28.22 16.86
CA ARG A 674 -33.94 29.13 15.85
C ARG A 674 -33.34 28.92 14.44
N SER A 675 -34.22 28.87 13.43
CA SER A 675 -33.95 28.44 12.04
C SER A 675 -32.93 29.28 11.25
N ALA A 676 -31.96 28.55 10.69
CA ALA A 676 -31.22 28.66 9.43
C ALA A 676 -31.02 30.05 8.77
N GLY A 677 -29.85 30.63 9.04
CA GLY A 677 -29.18 31.62 8.19
C GLY A 677 -27.68 31.57 8.46
N ALA A 678 -26.92 31.05 7.49
CA ALA A 678 -25.48 30.76 7.53
C ALA A 678 -25.02 29.71 8.58
N HIS A 679 -24.81 28.48 8.11
CA HIS A 679 -23.93 27.53 8.81
C HIS A 679 -22.55 28.20 8.87
N HIS A 680 -22.02 28.45 10.08
CA HIS A 680 -20.61 28.83 10.21
C HIS A 680 -19.83 27.56 9.89
N LYS A 681 -19.28 27.49 8.67
CA LYS A 681 -18.47 26.36 8.23
C LYS A 681 -17.11 26.48 8.91
N LYS A 682 -16.54 25.35 9.33
CA LYS A 682 -15.21 25.35 9.92
C LYS A 682 -14.21 25.84 8.86
N THR A 683 -13.40 26.82 9.24
CA THR A 683 -12.31 27.32 8.39
C THR A 683 -11.06 26.47 8.64
N TYR A 684 -10.46 25.99 7.56
CA TYR A 684 -9.22 25.22 7.51
C TYR A 684 -8.12 26.14 7.01
N VAL A 685 -6.97 26.10 7.68
CA VAL A 685 -5.79 26.85 7.30
C VAL A 685 -4.88 25.94 6.50
N CYS A 686 -4.72 26.19 5.21
CA CYS A 686 -3.93 25.34 4.32
C CYS A 686 -2.64 26.07 3.90
N LEU A 687 -1.54 25.31 3.77
CA LEU A 687 -0.27 25.84 3.27
C LEU A 687 -0.11 25.50 1.80
N VAL A 688 0.37 26.46 1.00
CA VAL A 688 0.58 26.29 -0.42
C VAL A 688 2.04 25.91 -0.67
N GLY A 689 2.27 24.71 -1.18
CA GLY A 689 3.54 24.29 -1.75
C GLY A 689 3.73 24.85 -3.15
N GLU A 690 4.30 24.08 -4.08
CA GLU A 690 4.52 24.60 -5.42
C GLU A 690 3.21 24.98 -6.11
N THR A 691 3.24 26.12 -6.80
CA THR A 691 2.16 26.58 -7.65
C THR A 691 2.66 26.78 -9.07
N ARG A 692 1.94 26.18 -10.01
CA ARG A 692 2.21 26.26 -11.44
C ARG A 692 1.08 27.01 -12.12
N ARG A 693 1.41 28.06 -12.87
CA ARG A 693 0.45 28.73 -13.73
C ARG A 693 0.21 27.88 -14.98
N VAL A 694 -0.83 27.06 -14.98
CA VAL A 694 -1.19 26.28 -16.16
C VAL A 694 -2.19 27.09 -16.99
N VAL A 695 -1.70 27.72 -18.06
CA VAL A 695 -2.56 28.55 -18.94
C VAL A 695 -3.67 27.71 -19.61
N ALA A 696 -3.49 26.40 -19.69
CA ALA A 696 -4.52 25.36 -19.71
C ALA A 696 -3.82 24.01 -19.48
N ALA A 697 -4.18 23.26 -18.44
CA ALA A 697 -3.85 21.83 -18.39
C ALA A 697 -4.87 21.14 -19.31
N PRO A 698 -4.50 20.53 -20.45
CA PRO A 698 -5.43 19.70 -21.19
C PRO A 698 -5.92 18.59 -20.27
N ALA A 699 -7.12 18.06 -20.52
CA ALA A 699 -7.45 16.72 -20.06
C ALA A 699 -6.36 15.77 -20.60
N TYR A 700 -5.33 15.49 -19.79
CA TYR A 700 -4.25 14.59 -20.13
C TYR A 700 -4.82 13.17 -20.11
N SER A 701 -5.45 12.74 -21.20
CA SER A 701 -5.53 11.32 -21.47
C SER A 701 -4.10 10.86 -21.79
N ARG A 702 -3.51 10.03 -20.91
CA ARG A 702 -2.30 9.30 -21.28
C ARG A 702 -2.66 8.49 -22.53
N PHE A 703 -2.02 8.85 -23.63
CA PHE A 703 -2.12 8.26 -24.97
C PHE A 703 -3.39 8.61 -25.77
N ALA A 704 -3.29 9.62 -26.63
CA ALA A 704 -4.08 9.72 -27.85
C ALA A 704 -3.13 9.68 -29.06
N CYS A 705 -2.61 8.51 -29.40
CA CYS A 705 -2.02 8.28 -30.71
C CYS A 705 -3.16 7.88 -31.66
N SER A 706 -3.32 8.55 -32.80
CA SER A 706 -4.31 8.13 -33.80
C SER A 706 -4.01 6.68 -34.25
N SER A 707 -5.04 5.84 -34.37
CA SER A 707 -4.92 4.42 -34.80
C SER A 707 -4.04 4.21 -36.04
N ALA A 708 -4.02 5.16 -36.97
CA ALA A 708 -3.17 5.12 -38.17
C ALA A 708 -1.66 5.27 -37.88
N LYS A 709 -1.27 6.15 -36.95
CA LYS A 709 0.14 6.35 -36.55
C LYS A 709 0.67 5.22 -35.66
N MET A 710 -0.19 4.65 -34.82
CA MET A 710 0.17 3.49 -33.99
C MET A 710 0.42 2.25 -34.85
N SER A 711 -0.38 2.06 -35.91
CA SER A 711 -0.17 1.02 -36.92
C SER A 711 1.15 1.20 -37.68
N GLN A 712 1.58 2.44 -37.90
CA GLN A 712 2.85 2.77 -38.55
C GLN A 712 4.06 2.50 -37.65
N LEU A 713 3.99 2.86 -36.36
CA LEU A 713 5.03 2.55 -35.36
C LEU A 713 5.17 1.06 -35.09
N LEU A 714 4.06 0.32 -35.06
CA LEU A 714 4.05 -1.15 -34.92
C LEU A 714 4.47 -1.89 -36.20
N SER A 715 4.54 -1.19 -37.34
CA SER A 715 5.02 -1.74 -38.62
C SER A 715 6.51 -1.53 -38.88
N LEU A 716 7.23 -0.85 -37.96
CA LEU A 716 8.69 -0.75 -38.03
C LEU A 716 9.29 -2.12 -37.69
N PRO A 717 10.16 -2.69 -38.54
CA PRO A 717 10.75 -3.99 -38.27
C PRO A 717 11.61 -3.91 -37.00
N LEU A 718 11.35 -4.79 -36.03
CA LEU A 718 12.26 -4.98 -34.90
C LEU A 718 13.62 -5.38 -35.48
N ALA A 719 14.61 -4.50 -35.34
CA ALA A 719 15.94 -4.73 -35.87
C ALA A 719 16.48 -6.05 -35.28
N SER A 720 16.75 -6.99 -36.18
CA SER A 720 17.41 -8.25 -35.85
C SER A 720 18.76 -7.96 -35.22
N MET A 721 18.99 -8.49 -34.02
CA MET A 721 20.29 -8.49 -33.37
C MET A 721 21.31 -9.17 -34.30
N SER A 722 22.30 -8.44 -34.78
CA SER A 722 23.50 -9.04 -35.36
C SER A 722 24.71 -8.10 -35.29
N THR A 723 25.80 -8.74 -34.92
CA THR A 723 27.15 -8.31 -34.61
C THR A 723 27.95 -7.80 -35.81
N ALA A 724 28.53 -6.60 -35.72
CA ALA A 724 29.91 -6.26 -36.16
C ALA A 724 30.14 -4.72 -36.15
N PRO A 725 31.37 -4.24 -35.94
CA PRO A 725 31.66 -2.83 -35.74
C PRO A 725 32.02 -2.16 -37.07
N SER A 726 31.30 -1.11 -37.44
CA SER A 726 31.81 -0.16 -38.43
C SER A 726 31.31 1.23 -38.16
N THR A 727 32.27 2.15 -38.08
CA THR A 727 32.16 3.60 -38.14
C THR A 727 31.12 4.06 -39.16
N VAL A 728 29.91 4.39 -38.68
CA VAL A 728 28.89 5.08 -39.48
C VAL A 728 28.52 6.38 -38.75
N ARG A 729 28.74 7.48 -39.47
CA ARG A 729 28.39 8.85 -39.10
C ARG A 729 26.98 8.92 -38.52
N ARG A 730 26.82 9.63 -37.39
CA ARG A 730 25.53 10.08 -36.87
C ARG A 730 24.70 10.69 -38.02
N PRO A 731 23.50 10.17 -38.34
CA PRO A 731 22.59 10.88 -39.22
C PRO A 731 22.04 12.09 -38.46
N ALA A 732 22.58 13.26 -38.76
CA ALA A 732 21.97 14.54 -38.42
C ALA A 732 20.73 14.73 -39.31
N SER A 733 19.59 14.14 -38.94
CA SER A 733 18.23 14.51 -39.41
C SER A 733 17.13 13.50 -39.03
N LEU A 734 17.16 12.94 -37.81
CA LEU A 734 15.93 12.48 -37.17
C LEU A 734 15.46 13.58 -36.22
N GLN A 735 14.93 14.66 -36.82
CA GLN A 735 14.01 15.52 -36.09
C GLN A 735 12.75 14.68 -35.85
N VAL A 736 12.67 14.10 -34.64
CA VAL A 736 11.39 13.68 -34.10
C VAL A 736 10.56 14.96 -34.03
N ASP A 737 9.56 15.10 -34.90
CA ASP A 737 8.51 16.10 -34.73
C ASP A 737 7.70 15.70 -33.49
N ALA A 738 8.29 15.98 -32.33
CA ALA A 738 7.76 15.77 -30.98
C ALA A 738 6.71 16.83 -30.62
N VAL A 739 6.04 17.41 -31.62
CA VAL A 739 5.00 18.41 -31.40
C VAL A 739 3.65 17.74 -31.65
N ALA A 740 3.19 17.00 -30.64
CA ALA A 740 1.77 16.91 -30.41
C ALA A 740 1.28 18.35 -30.19
N ARG A 741 0.59 18.92 -31.19
CA ARG A 741 -0.01 20.25 -31.02
C ARG A 741 -1.18 20.11 -30.05
N TRP A 742 -0.96 20.56 -28.82
CA TRP A 742 -1.99 20.80 -27.82
C TRP A 742 -3.08 21.71 -28.42
N ARG A 743 -4.34 21.26 -28.43
CA ARG A 743 -5.49 22.12 -28.74
C ARG A 743 -6.16 22.49 -27.44
N GLN A 744 -6.19 23.79 -27.16
CA GLN A 744 -6.88 24.39 -26.03
C GLN A 744 -8.38 24.43 -26.32
N GLU A 745 -9.19 23.72 -25.53
CA GLU A 745 -10.66 23.71 -25.66
C GLU A 745 -11.34 24.78 -24.78
N THR A 746 -10.64 25.37 -23.80
CA THR A 746 -11.21 26.39 -22.90
C THR A 746 -10.25 27.57 -22.65
N PRO A 747 -10.77 28.82 -22.57
CA PRO A 747 -9.97 30.03 -22.42
C PRO A 747 -9.65 30.44 -20.96
N GLU A 748 -10.02 29.63 -19.95
CA GLU A 748 -9.85 29.97 -18.52
C GLU A 748 -8.51 29.46 -17.96
N PHE A 749 -7.73 30.38 -17.38
CA PHE A 749 -6.46 30.06 -16.72
C PHE A 749 -6.73 29.12 -15.51
N THR A 750 -6.01 28.01 -15.43
CA THR A 750 -6.14 27.03 -14.34
C THR A 750 -4.79 26.85 -13.65
N TYR A 751 -4.69 27.32 -12.42
CA TYR A 751 -3.53 27.10 -11.57
C TYR A 751 -3.60 25.71 -10.95
N VAL A 752 -2.42 25.12 -10.75
CA VAL A 752 -2.29 23.87 -10.01
C VAL A 752 -1.34 24.13 -8.85
N SER A 753 -1.86 23.97 -7.64
CA SER A 753 -1.11 24.17 -6.40
C SER A 753 -1.15 22.91 -5.56
N ASP A 754 -0.01 22.57 -4.97
CA ASP A 754 0.01 21.61 -3.88
C ASP A 754 -0.47 22.31 -2.61
N VAL A 755 -1.60 21.86 -2.06
CA VAL A 755 -2.24 22.41 -0.87
C VAL A 755 -2.14 21.39 0.24
N TYR A 756 -1.57 21.82 1.35
CA TYR A 756 -1.38 21.02 2.55
C TYR A 756 -2.44 21.41 3.57
N ILE A 757 -3.23 20.43 3.99
CA ILE A 757 -4.27 20.62 5.00
C ILE A 757 -3.77 19.96 6.29
N PRO A 758 -3.49 20.72 7.36
CA PRO A 758 -2.94 20.20 8.60
C PRO A 758 -3.71 18.99 9.17
N GLU A 759 -5.04 19.06 9.16
CA GLU A 759 -5.92 18.00 9.68
C GLU A 759 -5.92 16.71 8.85
N VAL A 760 -5.40 16.77 7.63
CA VAL A 760 -5.40 15.66 6.65
C VAL A 760 -4.00 15.08 6.48
N GLN A 761 -2.98 15.81 6.95
CA GLN A 761 -1.58 15.38 7.01
C GLN A 761 -1.01 14.91 5.66
N LEU A 762 -1.61 15.37 4.56
CA LEU A 762 -1.33 14.94 3.19
C LEU A 762 -1.29 16.15 2.25
N ALA A 763 -0.27 16.16 1.40
CA ALA A 763 -0.18 17.06 0.24
C ALA A 763 -1.27 16.70 -0.77
N HIS A 764 -2.10 17.67 -1.16
CA HIS A 764 -3.07 17.47 -2.23
C HIS A 764 -2.77 18.42 -3.38
N THR A 765 -2.61 17.87 -4.58
CA THR A 765 -2.52 18.70 -5.78
C THR A 765 -3.93 19.16 -6.16
N ILE A 766 -4.21 20.45 -6.01
CA ILE A 766 -5.51 21.07 -6.25
C ILE A 766 -5.42 21.98 -7.47
N ALA A 767 -6.39 21.86 -8.37
CA ALA A 767 -6.61 22.82 -9.45
C ALA A 767 -7.50 23.97 -8.97
N HIS A 768 -7.13 25.22 -9.24
CA HIS A 768 -7.91 26.42 -8.89
C HIS A 768 -7.74 27.53 -9.94
N HIS A 769 -8.56 28.57 -9.88
CA HIS A 769 -8.56 29.68 -10.86
C HIS A 769 -7.96 30.99 -10.33
N ARG A 770 -7.45 30.96 -9.09
CA ARG A 770 -6.91 32.12 -8.37
C ARG A 770 -5.40 32.27 -8.58
N ASP A 771 -4.96 33.45 -9.02
CA ASP A 771 -3.54 33.76 -9.31
C ASP A 771 -2.75 34.28 -8.10
N ASP A 772 -3.47 34.64 -7.03
CA ASP A 772 -2.93 35.10 -5.75
C ASP A 772 -2.51 33.96 -4.82
N VAL A 773 -2.92 32.73 -5.13
CA VAL A 773 -2.41 31.50 -4.49
C VAL A 773 -1.00 31.23 -5.02
N ARG A 774 0.02 31.42 -4.18
CA ARG A 774 1.45 31.26 -4.52
C ARG A 774 2.15 30.36 -3.52
N VAL A 775 3.33 29.86 -3.87
CA VAL A 775 4.18 29.09 -2.95
C VAL A 775 4.43 29.88 -1.67
N GLY A 776 4.18 29.25 -0.53
CA GLY A 776 4.28 29.86 0.80
C GLY A 776 3.00 30.57 1.28
N ALA A 777 2.03 30.83 0.40
CA ALA A 777 0.77 31.45 0.79
C ALA A 777 -0.01 30.57 1.78
N VAL A 778 -0.76 31.24 2.67
CA VAL A 778 -1.71 30.60 3.57
C VAL A 778 -3.12 30.78 3.02
N LEU A 779 -3.85 29.69 2.85
CA LEU A 779 -5.24 29.68 2.42
C LEU A 779 -6.15 29.47 3.61
N GLU A 780 -7.21 30.25 3.68
CA GLU A 780 -8.37 29.92 4.50
C GLU A 780 -9.42 29.31 3.59
N CYS A 781 -9.73 28.05 3.85
CA CYS A 781 -10.65 27.26 3.07
C CYS A 781 -11.78 26.73 3.95
N HIS A 782 -12.94 26.46 3.36
CA HIS A 782 -13.91 25.56 3.98
C HIS A 782 -14.18 24.36 3.09
N ILE A 783 -14.58 23.26 3.71
CA ILE A 783 -14.96 22.05 3.00
C ILE A 783 -16.34 22.26 2.35
N ALA A 784 -16.41 22.07 1.04
CA ALA A 784 -17.67 22.08 0.29
C ALA A 784 -18.30 20.70 0.20
N ARG A 785 -17.47 19.67 -0.01
CA ARG A 785 -17.90 18.28 -0.18
C ARG A 785 -16.80 17.32 0.25
N VAL A 786 -17.18 16.26 0.97
CA VAL A 786 -16.31 15.11 1.27
C VAL A 786 -17.06 13.85 0.92
N GLN A 787 -16.41 12.94 0.18
CA GLN A 787 -16.94 11.61 -0.12
C GLN A 787 -15.83 10.58 0.17
N PRO A 788 -15.77 10.05 1.42
CA PRO A 788 -14.67 9.18 1.85
C PRO A 788 -14.49 7.96 0.96
N THR A 789 -15.59 7.30 0.58
CA THR A 789 -15.57 6.08 -0.23
C THR A 789 -15.00 6.31 -1.62
N GLN A 790 -15.36 7.42 -2.26
CA GLN A 790 -14.91 7.76 -3.61
C GLN A 790 -13.55 8.48 -3.60
N GLY A 791 -13.01 8.82 -2.42
CA GLY A 791 -11.76 9.55 -2.31
C GLY A 791 -11.85 11.02 -2.73
N VAL A 792 -13.03 11.64 -2.63
CA VAL A 792 -13.27 13.02 -3.11
C VAL A 792 -13.26 14.00 -1.94
N LEU A 793 -12.50 15.09 -2.09
CA LEU A 793 -12.50 16.27 -1.21
C LEU A 793 -12.56 17.53 -2.06
N GLU A 794 -13.55 18.39 -1.80
CA GLU A 794 -13.69 19.70 -2.44
C GLU A 794 -13.60 20.81 -1.41
N LEU A 795 -12.73 21.77 -1.68
CA LEU A 795 -12.49 22.94 -0.85
C LEU A 795 -12.90 24.21 -1.59
N VAL A 796 -13.42 25.19 -0.84
CA VAL A 796 -13.66 26.54 -1.33
C VAL A 796 -12.70 27.49 -0.62
N ILE A 797 -11.90 28.22 -1.38
CA ILE A 797 -10.95 29.21 -0.87
C ILE A 797 -11.72 30.49 -0.51
N GLU A 798 -11.80 30.82 0.76
CA GLU A 798 -12.42 32.05 1.27
C GLU A 798 -11.44 33.23 1.17
N ARG A 799 -10.25 33.06 1.74
CA ARG A 799 -9.22 34.09 1.80
C ARG A 799 -7.85 33.51 1.46
N VAL A 800 -7.06 34.30 0.77
CA VAL A 800 -5.63 34.05 0.53
C VAL A 800 -4.88 35.10 1.31
N LEU A 801 -3.97 34.69 2.18
CA LEU A 801 -3.16 35.58 3.00
C LEU A 801 -1.76 35.70 2.37
N PRO A 802 -1.50 36.77 1.59
CA PRO A 802 -0.16 37.03 1.07
C PRO A 802 0.73 37.63 2.19
N GLY A 803 1.81 36.95 2.57
CA GLY A 803 2.88 37.56 3.38
C GLY A 803 2.77 37.41 4.91
N GLY A 804 2.49 36.21 5.42
CA GLY A 804 2.75 35.88 6.82
C GLY A 804 4.20 35.44 7.06
N ASP A 805 4.67 35.41 8.33
CA ASP A 805 5.91 34.66 8.67
C ASP A 805 5.60 33.17 8.47
N GLU A 806 5.86 32.67 7.27
CA GLU A 806 5.59 31.28 6.87
C GLU A 806 6.28 30.28 7.82
N ARG A 807 7.42 30.67 8.40
CA ARG A 807 8.12 29.89 9.42
C ARG A 807 7.35 29.86 10.73
N HIS A 808 6.56 30.88 11.06
CA HIS A 808 5.66 30.87 12.21
C HIS A 808 4.53 29.87 11.97
N TYR A 809 3.88 29.89 10.80
CA TYR A 809 2.82 28.91 10.49
C TYR A 809 3.34 27.48 10.38
N GLU A 810 4.51 27.28 9.80
CA GLU A 810 5.20 25.99 9.77
C GLU A 810 5.63 25.53 11.17
N ARG A 811 6.06 26.45 12.06
CA ARG A 811 6.36 26.13 13.47
C ARG A 811 5.11 25.85 14.29
N LEU A 812 4.02 26.59 14.08
CA LEU A 812 2.71 26.33 14.67
C LEU A 812 2.24 24.93 14.24
N TRP A 813 2.43 24.59 12.97
CA TRP A 813 2.14 23.28 12.43
C TRP A 813 3.02 22.18 13.05
N MET A 814 4.35 22.32 13.04
CA MET A 814 5.29 21.37 13.67
C MET A 814 5.09 21.25 15.19
N GLY A 815 4.54 22.28 15.82
CA GLY A 815 4.33 22.39 17.28
C GLY A 815 2.96 21.93 17.78
N GLY A 816 2.01 21.56 16.90
CA GLY A 816 0.70 21.04 17.32
C GLY A 816 -0.39 22.10 17.57
N VAL A 817 -0.67 22.97 16.60
CA VAL A 817 -1.57 24.14 16.78
C VAL A 817 -3.06 23.84 16.54
N VAL A 818 -3.59 22.88 17.29
CA VAL A 818 -5.03 22.90 17.66
C VAL A 818 -5.23 22.85 19.19
N SER A 819 -4.17 22.73 20.00
CA SER A 819 -4.31 22.91 21.46
C SER A 819 -4.20 24.37 21.92
N GLN A 820 -3.76 25.32 21.07
CA GLN A 820 -3.40 26.69 21.52
C GLN A 820 -3.98 27.87 20.71
N LEU A 821 -4.79 27.67 19.67
CA LEU A 821 -5.51 28.79 19.01
C LEU A 821 -6.90 29.05 19.60
N ASP A 822 -7.02 28.82 20.91
CA ASP A 822 -8.14 29.27 21.75
C ASP A 822 -7.65 30.39 22.70
N ALA A 823 -6.95 31.37 22.13
CA ALA A 823 -6.72 32.69 22.72
C ALA A 823 -7.19 33.79 21.76
#